data_AF-A0A1M4UMZ9-F1
#
_entry.id   AF-A0A1M4UMZ9-F1
#
_cell.length_a   1.000
_cell.length_b   1.000
_cell.length_c   1.000
_cell.angle_alpha   90.00
_cell.angle_beta   90.00
_cell.angle_gamma   90.00
#
_symmetry.space_group_name_H-M   'P 1'
#
loop_
_entity.id
_entity.type
_entity.pdbx_description
1 polymer ?
#
loop_
_entity_poly.entity_id
_entity_poly.type
_entity_poly.pdbx_seq_one_letter_code
_entity_poly.pdbx_strand_id
1 'polypeptide(L)'
;MSDKITPAEAKVPVGQKAAFGAGHFILNVLPGTLGVFIQFFLLTAWGVDPLWAGLLGGLPRVFDAITDPIMGFITDNTKSRWGRRRPYIFFGSILSGILFFLMWQLDDNASESYIIWHVMILQLLFLIGNTMFATPLVGLGYEMTPDYHERTRLMAFSNTMGQIAWMIVPWLYVIIPDTETFSTKPEGVRTMALIVGSMTIIFGVLPSLFCKGMDAGEMEDRERISFKTLAKNLKKLWEGILQVSKNKPFMKLCGATFLVFNGFQLVAAFGVFIIVFYMYNGSYDMAGTWPAWFNTINAIITAFIVIPIISKIATKIGKRNAFLLSTFLSIVGYVLKWWGFDVELNAQFNETALGQSLTEGLGTIFNFLNPYLERIGASWFTINVEDGVPWLIFLPIPLFAFGMGGLFTLMMSMTADVCDLDELENGLPRKEGTFGAIYWLMVKLGQSIALVLSGVILSIVGFVPDADVQTIETMTNLRIADIIVPAGTAAIAFIVMWSYNLDEKRVNEIGKELKRRKVKPKVISSSGYLAHKNFSFEGLNLQPEREYDLDFVQKSPREIKALFAATLKKGLHGICFSPYEEGQDLTDKLTEEQISRRMRIIKPYTKWVRSFSCTNGNEYIPQFAKNNNLQTVVGAWISNDKQNNEAEIKKLVSLAQAGMVDIAVVGNEVLLRSELSVEEVIDYLKRVKSLIPKGIPVAYVDAYYIFDQHPALIEASDVILINCYPFWEGADIDVSTAYLRYMYRLIEIRAKGKPVIISETGWPSDGECTENAEPSKVNAMKYFINVQHWSNKEDIPMFYFSSFDESWKIYHEGDVGQRWGIWNEKEKLKFK
;
A
#
# COMPACT_ATOMS: atom_id res chain seq x y z
N MET A 1 5.56 10.83 -16.87
CA MET A 1 4.52 10.49 -15.89
C MET A 1 3.21 10.99 -16.48
N SER A 2 2.27 10.12 -16.83
CA SER A 2 1.00 10.54 -17.43
C SER A 2 0.11 11.15 -16.35
N ASP A 3 -0.31 12.40 -16.55
CA ASP A 3 -1.25 13.12 -15.72
C ASP A 3 -2.65 12.47 -15.75
N LYS A 4 -2.84 11.41 -14.96
CA LYS A 4 -4.20 10.99 -14.58
C LYS A 4 -4.74 12.02 -13.59
N ILE A 5 -5.73 12.79 -14.02
CA ILE A 5 -6.39 13.80 -13.19
C ILE A 5 -7.09 13.09 -12.04
N THR A 6 -6.62 13.26 -10.81
CA THR A 6 -7.30 12.75 -9.61
C THR A 6 -8.74 13.25 -9.57
N PRO A 7 -9.75 12.38 -9.39
CA PRO A 7 -11.15 12.78 -9.23
C PRO A 7 -11.32 13.82 -8.12
N ALA A 8 -12.19 14.81 -8.31
CA ALA A 8 -12.36 15.90 -7.34
C ALA A 8 -12.72 15.40 -5.93
N GLU A 9 -13.48 14.31 -5.84
CA GLU A 9 -13.92 13.67 -4.59
C GLU A 9 -12.80 12.91 -3.87
N ALA A 10 -11.76 12.48 -4.59
CA ALA A 10 -10.61 11.78 -4.03
C ALA A 10 -9.46 12.72 -3.62
N LYS A 11 -9.55 14.01 -3.98
CA LYS A 11 -8.55 15.02 -3.60
C LYS A 11 -8.72 15.42 -2.14
N VAL A 12 -7.61 15.43 -1.40
CA VAL A 12 -7.61 15.90 -0.01
C VAL A 12 -7.57 17.44 -0.02
N PRO A 13 -8.51 18.13 0.64
CA PRO A 13 -8.51 19.58 0.73
C PRO A 13 -7.22 20.13 1.34
N VAL A 14 -6.78 21.31 0.89
CA VAL A 14 -5.52 21.94 1.35
C VAL A 14 -5.50 22.12 2.88
N GLY A 15 -6.63 22.51 3.49
CA GLY A 15 -6.74 22.64 4.94
C GLY A 15 -6.51 21.31 5.69
N GLN A 16 -6.99 20.19 5.16
CA GLN A 16 -6.74 18.87 5.75
C GLN A 16 -5.30 18.41 5.52
N LYS A 17 -4.70 18.71 4.36
CA LYS A 17 -3.27 18.48 4.11
C LYS A 17 -2.40 19.23 5.11
N ALA A 18 -2.71 20.51 5.34
CA ALA A 18 -2.00 21.35 6.30
C ALA A 18 -2.15 20.82 7.73
N ALA A 19 -3.35 20.43 8.15
CA ALA A 19 -3.57 19.82 9.46
C ALA A 19 -2.80 18.51 9.63
N PHE A 20 -2.82 17.64 8.62
CA PHE A 20 -2.06 16.39 8.62
C PHE A 20 -0.54 16.65 8.65
N GLY A 21 -0.06 17.61 7.87
CA GLY A 21 1.33 18.07 7.87
C GLY A 21 1.77 18.65 9.21
N ALA A 22 0.91 19.38 9.92
CA ALA A 22 1.19 19.89 11.26
C ALA A 22 1.41 18.76 12.28
N GLY A 23 0.66 17.67 12.16
CA GLY A 23 0.92 16.45 12.93
C GLY A 23 2.30 15.85 12.64
N HIS A 24 2.68 15.76 11.36
CA HIS A 24 4.00 15.25 10.95
C HIS A 24 5.16 16.17 11.32
N PHE A 25 4.92 17.48 11.41
CA PHE A 25 5.87 18.43 11.97
C PHE A 25 6.15 18.08 13.43
N ILE A 26 5.12 17.94 14.28
CA ILE A 26 5.27 17.53 15.69
C ILE A 26 5.90 16.14 15.83
N LEU A 27 5.57 15.21 14.95
CA LEU A 27 6.16 13.87 14.90
C LEU A 27 7.69 13.90 14.76
N ASN A 28 8.26 14.97 14.18
CA ASN A 28 9.71 15.15 14.05
C ASN A 28 10.29 16.13 15.08
N VAL A 29 9.53 17.16 15.51
CA VAL A 29 9.97 18.09 16.57
C VAL A 29 10.23 17.35 17.87
N LEU A 30 9.29 16.53 18.34
CA LEU A 30 9.42 15.81 19.61
C LEU A 30 10.71 14.96 19.71
N PRO A 31 10.98 14.02 18.79
CA PRO A 31 12.22 13.23 18.85
C PRO A 31 13.47 14.08 18.62
N GLY A 32 13.40 15.13 17.80
CA GLY A 32 14.51 16.07 17.60
C GLY A 32 14.88 16.78 18.90
N THR A 33 13.90 17.43 19.55
CA THR A 33 14.10 18.14 20.82
C THR A 33 14.54 17.19 21.93
N LEU A 34 13.99 15.97 22.02
CA LEU A 34 14.48 14.95 22.93
C LEU A 34 15.96 14.65 22.71
N GLY A 35 16.38 14.52 21.44
CA GLY A 35 17.78 14.30 21.08
C GLY A 35 18.67 15.44 21.62
N VAL A 36 18.29 16.69 21.35
CA VAL A 36 19.01 17.88 21.83
C VAL A 36 19.09 17.89 23.37
N PHE A 37 17.99 17.70 24.06
CA PHE A 37 17.95 17.86 25.51
C PHE A 37 18.68 16.71 26.23
N ILE A 38 18.49 15.46 25.78
CA ILE A 38 19.12 14.29 26.40
C ILE A 38 20.60 14.18 26.03
N GLN A 39 20.98 14.36 24.75
CA GLN A 39 22.36 14.11 24.30
C GLN A 39 23.31 15.28 24.54
N PHE A 40 22.79 16.48 24.80
CA PHE A 40 23.61 17.67 25.00
C PHE A 40 23.32 18.34 26.33
N PHE A 41 22.08 18.80 26.57
CA PHE A 41 21.81 19.62 27.75
C PHE A 41 21.81 18.86 29.08
N LEU A 42 21.49 17.57 29.13
CA LEU A 42 21.70 16.79 30.36
C LEU A 42 23.17 16.79 30.78
N LEU A 43 24.10 16.72 29.81
CA LEU A 43 25.53 16.79 30.09
C LEU A 43 25.93 18.24 30.43
N THR A 44 25.61 19.21 29.57
CA THR A 44 26.20 20.56 29.67
C THR A 44 25.46 21.54 30.60
N ALA A 45 24.26 21.17 31.08
CA ALA A 45 23.45 22.02 31.97
C ALA A 45 23.25 21.41 33.37
N TRP A 46 23.21 20.08 33.49
CA TRP A 46 23.05 19.39 34.78
C TRP A 46 24.21 18.45 35.12
N GLY A 47 25.26 18.39 34.30
CA GLY A 47 26.46 17.61 34.60
C GLY A 47 26.27 16.10 34.60
N VAL A 48 25.19 15.59 33.98
CA VAL A 48 24.88 14.16 34.00
C VAL A 48 25.97 13.38 33.25
N ASP A 49 26.42 12.27 33.84
CA ASP A 49 27.44 11.43 33.22
C ASP A 49 27.03 10.98 31.80
N PRO A 50 27.97 11.00 30.83
CA PRO A 50 27.66 10.65 29.44
C PRO A 50 27.04 9.24 29.27
N LEU A 51 27.41 8.26 30.09
CA LEU A 51 26.84 6.92 30.05
C LEU A 51 25.36 6.95 30.41
N TRP A 52 24.97 7.69 31.45
CA TRP A 52 23.58 7.84 31.87
C TRP A 52 22.75 8.60 30.83
N ALA A 53 23.29 9.66 30.25
CA ALA A 53 22.64 10.37 29.15
C ALA A 53 22.40 9.44 27.94
N GLY A 54 23.37 8.59 27.59
CA GLY A 54 23.22 7.56 26.55
C GLY A 54 22.14 6.52 26.90
N LEU A 55 22.10 6.05 28.14
CA LEU A 55 21.07 5.11 28.64
C LEU A 55 19.66 5.72 28.61
N LEU A 56 19.51 6.99 29.01
CA LEU A 56 18.25 7.74 28.93
C LEU A 56 17.80 7.96 27.49
N GLY A 57 18.75 8.16 26.56
CA GLY A 57 18.44 8.19 25.14
C GLY A 57 17.98 6.83 24.60
N GLY A 58 18.68 5.77 24.99
CA GLY A 58 18.56 4.45 24.37
C GLY A 58 17.49 3.53 24.95
N LEU A 59 17.45 3.29 26.27
CA LEU A 59 16.55 2.30 26.88
C LEU A 59 15.06 2.57 26.57
N PRO A 60 14.57 3.82 26.65
CA PRO A 60 13.17 4.11 26.34
C PRO A 60 12.81 3.81 24.88
N ARG A 61 13.77 3.83 23.94
CA ARG A 61 13.50 3.46 22.54
C ARG A 61 13.21 1.97 22.36
N VAL A 62 13.70 1.10 23.23
CA VAL A 62 13.31 -0.33 23.23
C VAL A 62 11.84 -0.47 23.62
N PHE A 63 11.40 0.30 24.61
CA PHE A 63 10.00 0.34 25.02
C PHE A 63 9.10 0.81 23.86
N ASP A 64 9.49 1.89 23.17
CA ASP A 64 8.80 2.43 22.00
C ASP A 64 8.68 1.44 20.83
N ALA A 65 9.70 0.59 20.64
CA ALA A 65 9.71 -0.46 19.63
C ALA A 65 8.65 -1.55 19.88
N ILE A 66 8.23 -1.73 21.13
CA ILE A 66 7.22 -2.71 21.56
C ILE A 66 5.82 -2.08 21.60
N THR A 67 5.70 -0.83 22.07
CA THR A 67 4.40 -0.16 22.23
C THR A 67 3.75 0.20 20.90
N ASP A 68 4.53 0.51 19.86
CA ASP A 68 4.01 0.89 18.55
C ASP A 68 3.13 -0.20 17.88
N PRO A 69 3.61 -1.45 17.71
CA PRO A 69 2.76 -2.50 17.16
C PRO A 69 1.50 -2.78 17.98
N ILE A 70 1.61 -2.68 19.32
CA ILE A 70 0.49 -2.84 20.24
C ILE A 70 -0.56 -1.75 19.98
N MET A 71 -0.14 -0.50 19.89
CA MET A 71 -1.04 0.62 19.64
C MET A 71 -1.63 0.59 18.23
N GLY A 72 -0.86 0.16 17.24
CA GLY A 72 -1.35 -0.11 15.88
C GLY A 72 -2.54 -1.08 15.91
N PHE A 73 -2.37 -2.22 16.57
CA PHE A 73 -3.43 -3.22 16.74
C PHE A 73 -4.64 -2.68 17.53
N ILE A 74 -4.41 -1.95 18.64
CA ILE A 74 -5.48 -1.35 19.43
C ILE A 74 -6.30 -0.42 18.55
N THR A 75 -5.64 0.55 17.89
CA THR A 75 -6.33 1.53 17.08
C THR A 75 -7.04 0.86 15.91
N ASP A 76 -6.44 -0.13 15.26
CA ASP A 76 -7.10 -0.84 14.15
C ASP A 76 -8.40 -1.56 14.54
N ASN A 77 -8.59 -1.92 15.81
CA ASN A 77 -9.77 -2.63 16.29
C ASN A 77 -10.74 -1.76 17.11
N THR A 78 -10.42 -0.49 17.36
CA THR A 78 -11.26 0.39 18.20
C THR A 78 -12.56 0.80 17.51
N LYS A 79 -13.66 0.74 18.28
CA LYS A 79 -14.98 1.30 17.91
C LYS A 79 -15.16 2.65 18.58
N SER A 80 -15.29 3.71 17.80
CA SER A 80 -15.58 5.06 18.31
C SER A 80 -16.40 5.87 17.30
N ARG A 81 -17.33 6.68 17.82
CA ARG A 81 -18.16 7.61 17.05
C ARG A 81 -17.36 8.74 16.38
N TRP A 82 -16.14 9.00 16.84
CA TRP A 82 -15.27 10.06 16.32
C TRP A 82 -14.30 9.55 15.25
N GLY A 83 -14.45 8.29 14.84
CA GLY A 83 -13.50 7.58 13.98
C GLY A 83 -12.51 6.76 14.79
N ARG A 84 -11.86 5.82 14.10
CA ARG A 84 -11.02 4.78 14.70
C ARG A 84 -9.73 5.32 15.34
N ARG A 85 -9.00 6.18 14.60
CA ARG A 85 -7.66 6.68 14.98
C ARG A 85 -7.68 8.03 15.69
N ARG A 86 -8.69 8.87 15.40
CA ARG A 86 -8.78 10.27 15.85
C ARG A 86 -8.77 10.47 17.37
N PRO A 87 -9.50 9.67 18.19
CA PRO A 87 -9.46 9.81 19.64
C PRO A 87 -8.05 9.64 20.21
N TYR A 88 -7.29 8.67 19.70
CA TYR A 88 -5.92 8.42 20.15
C TYR A 88 -4.98 9.56 19.78
N ILE A 89 -5.10 10.13 18.58
CA ILE A 89 -4.32 11.31 18.18
C ILE A 89 -4.64 12.50 19.09
N PHE A 90 -5.91 12.71 19.43
CA PHE A 90 -6.34 13.82 20.29
C PHE A 90 -5.78 13.69 21.71
N PHE A 91 -6.06 12.58 22.39
CA PHE A 91 -5.58 12.38 23.76
C PHE A 91 -4.07 12.17 23.83
N GLY A 92 -3.50 11.50 22.82
CA GLY A 92 -2.06 11.24 22.72
C GLY A 92 -1.25 12.52 22.56
N SER A 93 -1.68 13.48 21.73
CA SER A 93 -0.98 14.76 21.58
C SER A 93 -1.03 15.61 22.85
N ILE A 94 -2.19 15.66 23.52
CA ILE A 94 -2.35 16.36 24.81
C ILE A 94 -1.45 15.74 25.88
N LEU A 95 -1.52 14.41 26.02
CA LEU A 95 -0.72 13.67 27.00
C LEU A 95 0.78 13.82 26.73
N SER A 96 1.19 13.73 25.46
CA SER A 96 2.59 13.93 25.06
C SER A 96 3.09 15.32 25.39
N GLY A 97 2.30 16.37 25.08
CA GLY A 97 2.71 17.75 25.35
C GLY A 97 2.85 18.05 26.84
N ILE A 98 1.92 17.57 27.67
CA ILE A 98 1.97 17.74 29.13
C ILE A 98 3.15 16.97 29.72
N LEU A 99 3.32 15.69 29.36
CA LEU A 99 4.40 14.88 29.90
C LEU A 99 5.77 15.37 29.42
N PHE A 100 5.87 15.88 28.20
CA PHE A 100 7.09 16.49 27.69
C PHE A 100 7.47 17.72 28.51
N PHE A 101 6.51 18.60 28.80
CA PHE A 101 6.73 19.75 29.68
C PHE A 101 7.19 19.31 31.09
N LEU A 102 6.47 18.39 31.72
CA LEU A 102 6.73 17.93 33.09
C LEU A 102 8.10 17.25 33.22
N MET A 103 8.51 16.49 32.21
CA MET A 103 9.79 15.77 32.20
C MET A 103 11.02 16.66 32.35
N TRP A 104 10.92 17.92 31.92
CA TRP A 104 12.01 18.88 31.96
C TRP A 104 11.89 19.88 33.11
N GLN A 105 10.87 19.76 33.98
CA GLN A 105 10.77 20.52 35.24
C GLN A 105 11.66 19.90 36.33
N LEU A 106 12.94 19.74 36.01
CA LEU A 106 13.96 19.26 36.93
C LEU A 106 14.22 20.31 38.02
N ASP A 107 14.74 19.91 39.18
CA ASP A 107 15.23 20.82 40.23
C ASP A 107 16.76 20.94 40.10
N ASP A 108 17.29 22.16 40.11
CA ASP A 108 18.72 22.42 39.93
C ASP A 108 19.56 21.92 41.12
N ASN A 109 18.94 21.78 42.30
CA ASN A 109 19.61 21.27 43.50
C ASN A 109 19.44 19.75 43.68
N ALA A 110 18.77 19.07 42.76
CA ALA A 110 18.53 17.64 42.88
C ALA A 110 19.82 16.84 42.61
N SER A 111 19.97 15.71 43.32
CA SER A 111 21.06 14.77 43.04
C SER A 111 20.96 14.21 41.62
N GLU A 112 22.09 13.89 41.00
CA GLU A 112 22.16 13.26 39.67
C GLU A 112 21.23 12.03 39.56
N SER A 113 21.22 11.16 40.58
CA SER A 113 20.34 9.98 40.64
C SER A 113 18.85 10.33 40.56
N TYR A 114 18.43 11.42 41.21
CA TYR A 114 17.05 11.91 41.12
C TYR A 114 16.73 12.34 39.69
N ILE A 115 17.61 13.12 39.05
CA ILE A 115 17.45 13.58 37.68
C ILE A 115 17.29 12.38 36.73
N ILE A 116 18.17 11.38 36.85
CA ILE A 116 18.14 10.17 36.02
C ILE A 116 16.80 9.45 36.14
N TRP A 117 16.35 9.14 37.37
CA TRP A 117 15.10 8.39 37.56
C TRP A 117 13.86 9.21 37.22
N HIS A 118 13.88 10.52 37.50
CA HIS A 118 12.81 11.44 37.11
C HIS A 118 12.63 11.46 35.58
N VAL A 119 13.71 11.70 34.84
CA VAL A 119 13.68 11.73 33.37
C VAL A 119 13.29 10.36 32.83
N MET A 120 13.86 9.26 33.34
CA MET A 120 13.56 7.91 32.86
C MET A 120 12.07 7.56 33.00
N ILE A 121 11.48 7.78 34.19
CA ILE A 121 10.08 7.45 34.45
C ILE A 121 9.14 8.31 33.59
N LEU A 122 9.37 9.63 33.56
CA LEU A 122 8.53 10.53 32.77
C LEU A 122 8.71 10.30 31.27
N GLN A 123 9.88 9.92 30.80
CA GLN A 123 10.14 9.57 29.41
C GLN A 123 9.37 8.31 28.99
N LEU A 124 9.31 7.27 29.85
CA LEU A 124 8.50 6.08 29.57
C LEU A 124 7.01 6.41 29.49
N LEU A 125 6.51 7.27 30.39
CA LEU A 125 5.13 7.75 30.33
C LEU A 125 4.87 8.61 29.09
N PHE A 126 5.80 9.51 28.77
CA PHE A 126 5.74 10.35 27.57
C PHE A 126 5.66 9.48 26.32
N LEU A 127 6.44 8.40 26.24
CA LEU A 127 6.42 7.48 25.10
C LEU A 127 5.07 6.78 24.91
N ILE A 128 4.32 6.50 25.98
CA ILE A 128 2.95 5.98 25.86
C ILE A 128 2.07 7.02 25.15
N GLY A 129 2.12 8.28 25.59
CA GLY A 129 1.41 9.38 24.94
C GLY A 129 1.84 9.57 23.48
N ASN A 130 3.16 9.54 23.24
CA ASN A 130 3.71 9.73 21.90
C ASN A 130 3.35 8.57 20.97
N THR A 131 3.34 7.33 21.47
CA THR A 131 2.87 6.15 20.73
C THR A 131 1.38 6.29 20.37
N MET A 132 0.54 6.74 21.31
CA MET A 132 -0.89 7.01 21.07
C MET A 132 -1.11 8.09 20.00
N PHE A 133 -0.19 9.04 19.87
CA PHE A 133 -0.22 10.08 18.85
C PHE A 133 0.34 9.61 17.49
N ALA A 134 1.58 9.16 17.48
CA ALA A 134 2.39 8.90 16.30
C ALA A 134 1.87 7.72 15.46
N THR A 135 1.66 6.57 16.08
CA THR A 135 1.26 5.35 15.37
C THR A 135 -0.08 5.52 14.64
N PRO A 136 -1.13 6.10 15.28
CA PRO A 136 -2.39 6.34 14.61
C PRO A 136 -2.32 7.44 13.56
N LEU A 137 -1.51 8.49 13.77
CA LEU A 137 -1.29 9.58 12.81
C LEU A 137 -0.72 9.04 11.49
N VAL A 138 0.36 8.25 11.54
CA VAL A 138 0.98 7.70 10.33
C VAL A 138 0.00 6.85 9.54
N GLY A 139 -0.80 6.01 10.21
CA GLY A 139 -1.80 5.20 9.52
C GLY A 139 -3.00 5.99 8.99
N LEU A 140 -3.36 7.13 9.61
CA LEU A 140 -4.44 8.00 9.12
C LEU A 140 -4.17 8.50 7.70
N GLY A 141 -2.91 8.76 7.33
CA GLY A 141 -2.55 9.21 5.98
C GLY A 141 -2.93 8.22 4.88
N TYR A 142 -3.04 6.92 5.19
CA TYR A 142 -3.49 5.91 4.24
C TYR A 142 -5.02 5.83 4.10
N GLU A 143 -5.75 6.37 5.09
CA GLU A 143 -7.22 6.34 5.18
C GLU A 143 -7.89 7.61 4.64
N MET A 144 -7.14 8.69 4.43
CA MET A 144 -7.68 9.99 4.00
C MET A 144 -8.09 10.05 2.53
N THR A 145 -7.57 9.15 1.68
CA THR A 145 -7.94 9.09 0.27
C THR A 145 -7.84 7.67 -0.29
N PRO A 146 -8.81 7.25 -1.13
CA PRO A 146 -8.74 5.98 -1.84
C PRO A 146 -7.82 6.06 -3.06
N ASP A 147 -7.49 7.26 -3.57
CA ASP A 147 -6.63 7.43 -4.74
C ASP A 147 -5.15 7.29 -4.38
N TYR A 148 -4.45 6.45 -5.14
CA TYR A 148 -3.04 6.15 -4.91
C TYR A 148 -2.14 7.39 -5.13
N HIS A 149 -2.38 8.16 -6.20
CA HIS A 149 -1.55 9.31 -6.54
C HIS A 149 -1.70 10.45 -5.53
N GLU A 150 -2.94 10.71 -5.09
CA GLU A 150 -3.21 11.70 -4.05
C GLU A 150 -2.62 11.27 -2.71
N ARG A 151 -2.64 9.97 -2.36
CA ARG A 151 -1.98 9.46 -1.16
C ARG A 151 -0.47 9.71 -1.19
N THR A 152 0.18 9.44 -2.32
CA THR A 152 1.61 9.74 -2.49
C THR A 152 1.89 11.24 -2.32
N ARG A 153 1.07 12.11 -2.90
CA ARG A 153 1.20 13.57 -2.78
C ARG A 153 0.98 14.06 -1.34
N LEU A 154 0.01 13.49 -0.64
CA LEU A 154 -0.27 13.77 0.78
C LEU A 154 0.95 13.41 1.65
N MET A 155 1.49 12.19 1.47
CA MET A 155 2.67 11.74 2.22
C MET A 155 3.91 12.58 1.89
N ALA A 156 4.11 12.96 0.64
CA ALA A 156 5.21 13.84 0.24
C ALA A 156 5.11 15.23 0.91
N PHE A 157 3.90 15.80 0.95
CA PHE A 157 3.65 17.06 1.66
C PHE A 157 3.95 16.93 3.15
N SER A 158 3.43 15.89 3.81
CA SER A 158 3.67 15.64 5.24
C SER A 158 5.13 15.39 5.58
N ASN A 159 5.85 14.64 4.74
CA ASN A 159 7.29 14.44 4.92
C ASN A 159 8.06 15.75 4.78
N THR A 160 7.67 16.63 3.84
CA THR A 160 8.27 17.96 3.70
C THR A 160 8.04 18.80 4.97
N MET A 161 6.81 18.79 5.50
CA MET A 161 6.50 19.43 6.78
C MET A 161 7.32 18.85 7.95
N GLY A 162 7.54 17.54 7.95
CA GLY A 162 8.44 16.88 8.92
C GLY A 162 9.90 17.34 8.81
N GLN A 163 10.41 17.56 7.59
CA GLN A 163 11.78 18.05 7.39
C GLN A 163 12.02 19.46 7.92
N ILE A 164 10.97 20.31 7.95
CA ILE A 164 11.06 21.64 8.55
C ILE A 164 11.43 21.55 10.04
N ALA A 165 10.97 20.51 10.75
CA ALA A 165 11.36 20.31 12.15
C ALA A 165 12.88 20.16 12.31
N TRP A 166 13.54 19.42 11.41
CA TRP A 166 14.99 19.25 11.41
C TRP A 166 15.77 20.52 11.05
N MET A 167 15.10 21.54 10.50
CA MET A 167 15.66 22.86 10.25
C MET A 167 15.52 23.80 11.45
N ILE A 168 14.50 23.58 12.30
CA ILE A 168 14.15 24.44 13.45
C ILE A 168 14.77 23.92 14.75
N VAL A 169 14.70 22.61 15.00
CA VAL A 169 15.21 21.99 16.25
C VAL A 169 16.68 22.35 16.55
N PRO A 170 17.61 22.40 15.58
CA PRO A 170 18.99 22.78 15.87
C PRO A 170 19.18 24.16 16.49
N TRP A 171 18.21 25.08 16.32
CA TRP A 171 18.26 26.40 16.93
C TRP A 171 18.14 26.35 18.45
N LEU A 172 17.65 25.26 19.03
CA LEU A 172 17.66 25.05 20.48
C LEU A 172 19.08 24.96 21.05
N TYR A 173 20.09 24.56 20.26
CA TYR A 173 21.49 24.60 20.69
C TYR A 173 22.02 26.01 20.89
N VAL A 174 21.35 27.03 20.34
CA VAL A 174 21.76 28.43 20.38
C VAL A 174 20.86 29.24 21.32
N ILE A 175 19.54 29.07 21.21
CA ILE A 175 18.56 29.81 22.00
C ILE A 175 18.69 29.53 23.51
N ILE A 176 18.97 28.28 23.89
CA ILE A 176 19.03 27.87 25.31
C ILE A 176 20.26 28.42 26.05
N PRO A 177 21.48 28.37 25.49
CA PRO A 177 22.65 28.96 26.15
C PRO A 177 22.78 30.47 25.98
N ASP A 178 21.93 31.13 25.17
CA ASP A 178 21.96 32.58 24.97
C ASP A 178 21.64 33.34 26.27
N THR A 179 22.62 34.12 26.74
CA THR A 179 22.57 34.84 28.02
C THR A 179 21.67 36.08 27.99
N GLU A 180 21.36 36.61 26.80
CA GLU A 180 20.39 37.69 26.64
C GLU A 180 18.95 37.19 26.79
N THR A 181 18.69 35.96 26.35
CA THR A 181 17.36 35.34 26.41
C THR A 181 17.11 34.63 27.74
N PHE A 182 18.08 33.88 28.28
CA PHE A 182 17.93 33.11 29.52
C PHE A 182 19.09 33.34 30.48
N SER A 183 18.79 33.40 31.78
CA SER A 183 19.84 33.59 32.79
C SER A 183 20.69 32.33 33.01
N THR A 184 20.10 31.15 32.79
CA THR A 184 20.77 29.86 32.96
C THR A 184 20.30 28.85 31.91
N LYS A 185 21.16 27.90 31.54
CA LYS A 185 20.79 26.82 30.62
C LYS A 185 19.59 25.99 31.12
N PRO A 186 19.49 25.59 32.41
CA PRO A 186 18.31 24.90 32.94
C PRO A 186 17.01 25.68 32.77
N GLU A 187 17.02 27.00 32.97
CA GLU A 187 15.86 27.87 32.71
C GLU A 187 15.46 27.84 31.23
N GLY A 188 16.44 27.94 30.32
CA GLY A 188 16.20 27.85 28.89
C GLY A 188 15.58 26.51 28.48
N VAL A 189 16.07 25.39 29.01
CA VAL A 189 15.50 24.05 28.75
C VAL A 189 14.06 23.96 29.28
N ARG A 190 13.79 24.40 30.51
CA ARG A 190 12.43 24.39 31.11
C ARG A 190 11.44 25.21 30.28
N THR A 191 11.85 26.39 29.83
CA THR A 191 11.01 27.31 29.04
C THR A 191 10.77 26.77 27.64
N MET A 192 11.80 26.28 26.96
CA MET A 192 11.67 25.66 25.64
C MET A 192 10.84 24.36 25.70
N ALA A 193 10.94 23.59 26.78
CA ALA A 193 10.08 22.42 26.99
C ALA A 193 8.60 22.80 27.07
N LEU A 194 8.26 23.92 27.73
CA LEU A 194 6.89 24.44 27.79
C LEU A 194 6.38 24.87 26.40
N ILE A 195 7.22 25.55 25.62
CA ILE A 195 6.88 26.00 24.25
C ILE A 195 6.64 24.77 23.36
N VAL A 196 7.59 23.82 23.34
CA VAL A 196 7.47 22.59 22.53
C VAL A 196 6.29 21.73 22.99
N GLY A 197 6.03 21.63 24.30
CA GLY A 197 4.87 20.96 24.86
C GLY A 197 3.55 21.59 24.40
N SER A 198 3.46 22.92 24.46
CA SER A 198 2.28 23.66 24.02
C SER A 198 2.07 23.60 22.50
N MET A 199 3.14 23.70 21.71
CA MET A 199 3.11 23.48 20.26
C MET A 199 2.63 22.07 19.91
N THR A 200 3.06 21.06 20.67
CA THR A 200 2.63 19.66 20.50
C THR A 200 1.12 19.52 20.72
N ILE A 201 0.57 20.20 21.72
CA ILE A 201 -0.88 20.19 21.98
C ILE A 201 -1.61 20.90 20.82
N ILE A 202 -1.19 22.11 20.46
CA ILE A 202 -1.87 22.93 19.45
C ILE A 202 -1.83 22.24 18.08
N PHE A 203 -0.64 21.91 17.57
CA PHE A 203 -0.47 21.34 16.23
C PHE A 203 -0.79 19.85 16.17
N GLY A 204 -0.54 19.09 17.24
CA GLY A 204 -0.82 17.66 17.30
C GLY A 204 -2.32 17.32 17.38
N VAL A 205 -3.15 18.23 17.89
CA VAL A 205 -4.62 18.06 17.90
C VAL A 205 -5.24 18.33 16.53
N LEU A 206 -4.63 19.16 15.67
CA LEU A 206 -5.18 19.55 14.36
C LEU A 206 -5.55 18.36 13.45
N PRO A 207 -4.70 17.33 13.26
CA PRO A 207 -5.09 16.16 12.48
C PRO A 207 -6.36 15.49 13.03
N SER A 208 -6.52 15.42 14.35
CA SER A 208 -7.70 14.80 14.95
C SER A 208 -8.97 15.63 14.72
N LEU A 209 -8.88 16.97 14.74
CA LEU A 209 -10.06 17.82 14.52
C LEU A 209 -10.47 17.89 13.04
N PHE A 210 -9.50 18.02 12.14
CA PHE A 210 -9.76 18.38 10.74
C PHE A 210 -9.65 17.22 9.75
N CYS A 211 -8.82 16.21 10.02
CA CYS A 211 -8.67 15.08 9.10
C CYS A 211 -9.73 14.02 9.39
N LYS A 212 -10.55 13.72 8.38
CA LYS A 212 -11.50 12.61 8.41
C LYS A 212 -10.93 11.48 7.56
N GLY A 213 -10.78 10.30 8.16
CA GLY A 213 -10.54 9.08 7.39
C GLY A 213 -11.83 8.60 6.74
N MET A 214 -11.73 7.78 5.69
CA MET A 214 -12.88 7.04 5.16
C MET A 214 -13.46 6.17 6.29
N ASP A 215 -14.75 6.33 6.60
CA ASP A 215 -15.42 5.62 7.69
C ASP A 215 -15.38 4.10 7.42
N ALA A 216 -14.46 3.39 8.07
CA ALA A 216 -14.42 1.93 8.11
C ALA A 216 -15.52 1.33 9.01
N GLY A 217 -16.67 1.99 9.11
CA GLY A 217 -17.80 1.60 9.98
C GLY A 217 -18.35 0.20 9.71
N GLU A 218 -18.04 -0.36 8.54
CA GLU A 218 -18.61 -1.62 8.02
C GLU A 218 -17.56 -2.73 7.81
N MET A 219 -16.46 -2.75 8.57
CA MET A 219 -15.58 -3.92 8.61
C MET A 219 -16.14 -4.98 9.57
N GLU A 220 -16.69 -6.07 9.02
CA GLU A 220 -17.32 -7.18 9.75
C GLU A 220 -16.32 -8.01 10.60
N ASP A 221 -15.04 -8.05 10.22
CA ASP A 221 -13.99 -8.88 10.87
C ASP A 221 -13.08 -8.09 11.84
N ARG A 222 -13.60 -7.65 12.99
CA ARG A 222 -12.76 -7.01 14.04
C ARG A 222 -12.51 -7.93 15.23
N GLU A 223 -11.24 -8.11 15.62
CA GLU A 223 -10.91 -8.88 16.81
C GLU A 223 -11.25 -8.09 18.09
N ARG A 224 -11.83 -8.76 19.08
CA ARG A 224 -12.09 -8.15 20.40
C ARG A 224 -10.75 -7.82 21.07
N ILE A 225 -10.55 -6.56 21.46
CA ILE A 225 -9.37 -6.12 22.19
C ILE A 225 -9.38 -6.76 23.58
N SER A 226 -8.41 -7.64 23.84
CA SER A 226 -8.18 -8.31 25.12
C SER A 226 -6.70 -8.61 25.30
N PHE A 227 -6.25 -8.86 26.53
CA PHE A 227 -4.86 -9.27 26.78
C PHE A 227 -4.46 -10.52 25.99
N LYS A 228 -5.37 -11.48 25.80
CA LYS A 228 -5.10 -12.70 25.02
C LYS A 228 -4.89 -12.41 23.53
N THR A 229 -5.70 -11.54 22.94
CA THR A 229 -5.58 -11.16 21.52
C THR A 229 -4.34 -10.29 21.27
N LEU A 230 -4.01 -9.38 22.20
CA LEU A 230 -2.76 -8.61 22.16
C LEU A 230 -1.52 -9.49 22.24
N ALA A 231 -1.46 -10.43 23.20
CA ALA A 231 -0.35 -11.37 23.32
C ALA A 231 -0.23 -12.28 22.08
N LYS A 232 -1.36 -12.73 21.51
CA LYS A 232 -1.39 -13.48 20.25
C LYS A 232 -0.84 -12.67 19.07
N ASN A 233 -1.17 -11.38 18.98
CA ASN A 233 -0.67 -10.50 17.92
C ASN A 233 0.86 -10.30 18.03
N LEU A 234 1.37 -10.01 19.24
CA LEU A 234 2.80 -9.90 19.49
C LEU A 234 3.54 -11.19 19.16
N LYS A 235 2.98 -12.35 19.55
CA LYS A 235 3.55 -13.66 19.19
C LYS A 235 3.64 -13.85 17.67
N LYS A 236 2.57 -13.51 16.93
CA LYS A 236 2.57 -13.55 15.46
C LYS A 236 3.60 -12.61 14.85
N LEU A 237 3.77 -11.40 15.40
CA LEU A 237 4.78 -10.45 14.93
C LEU A 237 6.19 -11.00 15.13
N TRP A 238 6.46 -11.64 16.28
CA TRP A 238 7.74 -12.31 16.54
C TRP A 238 8.00 -13.50 15.61
N GLU A 239 6.99 -14.34 15.36
CA GLU A 239 7.06 -15.41 14.38
C GLU A 239 7.34 -14.85 12.96
N GLY A 240 6.71 -13.74 12.59
CA GLY A 240 6.97 -13.01 11.35
C GLY A 240 8.41 -12.51 11.25
N ILE A 241 8.97 -11.92 12.31
CA ILE A 241 10.39 -11.51 12.38
C ILE A 241 11.31 -12.70 12.15
N LEU A 242 11.06 -13.84 12.80
CA LEU A 242 11.86 -15.05 12.66
C LEU A 242 11.77 -15.67 11.25
N GLN A 243 10.64 -15.53 10.57
CA GLN A 243 10.50 -15.99 9.19
C GLN A 243 11.23 -15.08 8.22
N VAL A 244 11.01 -13.76 8.32
CA VAL A 244 11.56 -12.78 7.39
C VAL A 244 13.07 -12.60 7.58
N SER A 245 13.60 -12.83 8.78
CA SER A 245 15.05 -12.83 9.02
C SER A 245 15.80 -13.96 8.31
N LYS A 246 15.10 -14.97 7.77
CA LYS A 246 15.70 -16.00 6.90
C LYS A 246 15.94 -15.49 5.48
N ASN A 247 15.26 -14.41 5.07
CA ASN A 247 15.42 -13.81 3.74
C ASN A 247 16.76 -13.04 3.70
N LYS A 248 17.76 -13.63 3.04
CA LYS A 248 19.13 -13.07 3.00
C LYS A 248 19.19 -11.67 2.36
N PRO A 249 18.55 -11.40 1.20
CA PRO A 249 18.47 -10.05 0.65
C PRO A 249 17.89 -9.03 1.62
N PHE A 250 16.80 -9.38 2.31
CA PHE A 250 16.21 -8.51 3.33
C PHE A 250 17.17 -8.21 4.49
N MET A 251 17.84 -9.24 5.00
CA MET A 251 18.77 -9.05 6.13
C MET A 251 20.00 -8.22 5.77
N LYS A 252 20.50 -8.33 4.53
CA LYS A 252 21.57 -7.43 4.06
C LYS A 252 21.08 -5.99 4.00
N LEU A 253 19.87 -5.79 3.52
CA LEU A 253 19.21 -4.49 3.43
C LEU A 253 19.03 -3.87 4.83
N CYS A 254 18.47 -4.62 5.79
CA CYS A 254 18.36 -4.19 7.18
C CYS A 254 19.71 -3.94 7.85
N GLY A 255 20.70 -4.80 7.61
CA GLY A 255 22.05 -4.63 8.16
C GLY A 255 22.75 -3.37 7.64
N ALA A 256 22.61 -3.07 6.35
CA ALA A 256 23.16 -1.85 5.75
C ALA A 256 22.48 -0.59 6.31
N THR A 257 21.15 -0.60 6.43
CA THR A 257 20.43 0.49 7.11
C THR A 257 20.88 0.67 8.54
N PHE A 258 20.94 -0.43 9.29
CA PHE A 258 21.36 -0.41 10.66
C PHE A 258 22.73 0.25 10.78
N LEU A 259 23.69 -0.12 9.94
CA LEU A 259 25.03 0.43 9.99
C LEU A 259 25.08 1.92 9.59
N VAL A 260 24.50 2.31 8.44
CA VAL A 260 24.57 3.70 7.96
C VAL A 260 23.80 4.65 8.86
N PHE A 261 22.57 4.29 9.23
CA PHE A 261 21.73 5.15 10.06
C PHE A 261 22.28 5.29 11.46
N ASN A 262 22.66 4.17 12.10
CA ASN A 262 23.14 4.22 13.48
C ASN A 262 24.57 4.75 13.57
N GLY A 263 25.39 4.53 12.55
CA GLY A 263 26.69 5.20 12.39
C GLY A 263 26.57 6.72 12.44
N PHE A 264 25.60 7.26 11.70
CA PHE A 264 25.26 8.69 11.75
C PHE A 264 24.70 9.10 13.12
N GLN A 265 23.72 8.35 13.65
CA GLN A 265 23.06 8.70 14.92
C GLN A 265 24.00 8.68 16.13
N LEU A 266 25.02 7.80 16.13
CA LEU A 266 26.03 7.72 17.17
C LEU A 266 26.76 9.04 17.40
N VAL A 267 26.97 9.80 16.33
CA VAL A 267 27.79 11.01 16.33
C VAL A 267 26.98 12.26 15.97
N ALA A 268 25.66 12.15 15.85
CA ALA A 268 24.80 13.24 15.38
C ALA A 268 24.95 14.52 16.23
N ALA A 269 25.09 14.37 17.56
CA ALA A 269 25.33 15.50 18.46
C ALA A 269 26.80 15.98 18.49
N PHE A 270 27.76 15.16 18.05
CA PHE A 270 29.20 15.47 18.19
C PHE A 270 29.61 16.68 17.38
N GLY A 271 28.97 16.93 16.23
CA GLY A 271 29.21 18.14 15.45
C GLY A 271 29.02 19.42 16.27
N VAL A 272 28.01 19.47 17.15
CA VAL A 272 27.79 20.62 18.04
C VAL A 272 28.88 20.71 19.11
N PHE A 273 29.24 19.58 19.73
CA PHE A 273 30.34 19.55 20.69
C PHE A 273 31.67 20.00 20.08
N ILE A 274 31.96 19.61 18.84
CA ILE A 274 33.18 20.02 18.13
C ILE A 274 33.15 21.52 17.82
N ILE A 275 32.03 22.04 17.31
CA ILE A 275 31.93 23.48 17.02
C ILE A 275 32.11 24.29 18.32
N VAL A 276 31.36 23.99 19.37
CA VAL A 276 31.41 24.78 20.62
C VAL A 276 32.73 24.58 21.38
N PHE A 277 33.12 23.34 21.67
CA PHE A 277 34.23 23.06 22.59
C PHE A 277 35.61 23.01 21.91
N TYR A 278 35.69 22.70 20.61
CA TYR A 278 36.97 22.64 19.90
C TYR A 278 37.25 23.92 19.11
N MET A 279 36.30 24.39 18.29
CA MET A 279 36.54 25.57 17.46
C MET A 279 36.50 26.88 18.26
N TYR A 280 35.65 26.94 19.28
CA TYR A 280 35.44 28.15 20.08
C TYR A 280 35.78 27.96 21.58
N ASN A 281 36.51 26.90 21.91
CA ASN A 281 37.07 26.66 23.24
C ASN A 281 36.02 26.72 24.38
N GLY A 282 34.80 26.24 24.12
CA GLY A 282 33.70 26.20 25.08
C GLY A 282 32.85 27.48 25.14
N SER A 283 33.23 28.53 24.43
CA SER A 283 32.47 29.78 24.39
C SER A 283 31.25 29.65 23.47
N TYR A 284 30.06 29.66 24.07
CA TYR A 284 28.79 29.67 23.35
C TYR A 284 28.55 31.00 22.63
N ASP A 285 28.95 32.11 23.23
CA ASP A 285 28.82 33.45 22.64
C ASP A 285 29.64 33.57 21.35
N MET A 286 30.90 33.10 21.36
CA MET A 286 31.76 33.10 20.16
C MET A 286 31.31 32.07 19.12
N ALA A 287 30.79 30.92 19.56
CA ALA A 287 30.21 29.94 18.65
C ALA A 287 28.94 30.44 17.96
N GLY A 288 28.22 31.36 18.61
CA GLY A 288 27.03 32.03 18.07
C GLY A 288 26.04 31.07 17.44
N THR A 289 25.66 31.34 16.19
CA THR A 289 24.65 30.57 15.45
C THR A 289 25.22 29.41 14.60
N TRP A 290 26.55 29.23 14.57
CA TRP A 290 27.20 28.25 13.69
C TRP A 290 26.75 26.79 13.90
N PRO A 291 26.54 26.29 15.14
CA PRO A 291 26.02 24.94 15.36
C PRO A 291 24.63 24.70 14.75
N ALA A 292 23.76 25.72 14.80
CA ALA A 292 22.43 25.64 14.22
C ALA A 292 22.51 25.67 12.69
N TRP A 293 23.25 26.61 12.11
CA TRP A 293 23.45 26.71 10.66
C TRP A 293 24.04 25.45 10.05
N PHE A 294 25.03 24.83 10.70
CA PHE A 294 25.61 23.55 10.26
C PHE A 294 24.54 22.47 10.06
N ASN A 295 23.66 22.29 11.05
CA ASN A 295 22.60 21.28 10.98
C ASN A 295 21.45 21.67 10.05
N THR A 296 21.03 22.95 10.04
CA THR A 296 19.97 23.45 9.18
C THR A 296 20.37 23.38 7.70
N ILE A 297 21.59 23.77 7.34
CA ILE A 297 22.11 23.65 5.98
C ILE A 297 22.23 22.18 5.58
N ASN A 298 22.67 21.30 6.48
CA ASN A 298 22.67 19.86 6.24
C ASN A 298 21.27 19.31 5.93
N ALA A 299 20.25 19.70 6.71
CA ALA A 299 18.87 19.30 6.46
C ALA A 299 18.35 19.82 5.10
N ILE A 300 18.62 21.09 4.75
CA ILE A 300 18.23 21.70 3.47
C ILE A 300 18.90 21.00 2.29
N ILE A 301 20.22 20.80 2.34
CA ILE A 301 20.97 20.13 1.27
C ILE A 301 20.49 18.69 1.11
N THR A 302 20.27 17.98 2.23
CA THR A 302 19.75 16.61 2.20
C THR A 302 18.39 16.57 1.50
N ALA A 303 17.45 17.41 1.92
CA ALA A 303 16.06 17.39 1.46
C ALA A 303 15.91 17.84 -0.01
N PHE A 304 16.53 18.96 -0.39
CA PHE A 304 16.25 19.62 -1.67
C PHE A 304 17.28 19.36 -2.76
N ILE A 305 18.49 18.91 -2.42
CA ILE A 305 19.56 18.68 -3.40
C ILE A 305 19.86 17.18 -3.51
N VAL A 306 20.20 16.54 -2.40
CA VAL A 306 20.73 15.17 -2.38
C VAL A 306 19.64 14.15 -2.73
N ILE A 307 18.45 14.21 -2.11
CA ILE A 307 17.35 13.29 -2.42
C ILE A 307 16.97 13.30 -3.92
N PRO A 308 16.74 14.46 -4.58
CA PRO A 308 16.48 14.50 -6.02
C PRO A 308 17.63 13.96 -6.88
N ILE A 309 18.89 14.24 -6.52
CA ILE A 309 20.06 13.74 -7.24
C ILE A 309 20.12 12.22 -7.16
N ILE A 310 19.98 11.64 -5.96
CA ILE A 310 20.00 10.19 -5.76
C ILE A 310 18.86 9.52 -6.51
N SER A 311 17.65 10.10 -6.47
CA SER A 311 16.50 9.57 -7.22
C SER A 311 16.82 9.50 -8.73
N LYS A 312 17.39 10.55 -9.31
CA LYS A 312 17.83 10.56 -10.71
C LYS A 312 18.93 9.53 -10.98
N ILE A 313 19.93 9.43 -10.11
CA ILE A 313 21.01 8.43 -10.23
C ILE A 313 20.43 7.01 -10.20
N ALA A 314 19.53 6.71 -9.25
CA ALA A 314 18.91 5.39 -9.11
C ALA A 314 18.13 4.97 -10.36
N THR A 315 17.42 5.90 -11.02
CA THR A 315 16.76 5.59 -12.30
C THR A 315 17.72 5.29 -13.44
N LYS A 316 18.97 5.78 -13.40
CA LYS A 316 19.95 5.64 -14.47
C LYS A 316 20.88 4.43 -14.30
N ILE A 317 21.38 4.19 -13.10
CA ILE A 317 22.38 3.13 -12.82
C ILE A 317 21.83 1.99 -11.94
N GLY A 318 20.56 2.05 -11.57
CA GLY A 318 19.89 1.08 -10.70
C GLY A 318 20.04 1.40 -9.21
N LYS A 319 19.07 0.94 -8.41
CA LYS A 319 18.94 1.27 -6.97
C LYS A 319 20.14 0.79 -6.13
N ARG A 320 20.62 -0.44 -6.35
CA ARG A 320 21.80 -0.99 -5.65
C ARG A 320 23.05 -0.13 -5.86
N ASN A 321 23.35 0.24 -7.11
CA ASN A 321 24.56 1.01 -7.43
C ASN A 321 24.44 2.45 -6.95
N ALA A 322 23.24 3.04 -7.00
CA ALA A 322 22.98 4.35 -6.42
C ALA A 322 23.20 4.34 -4.91
N PHE A 323 22.78 3.28 -4.20
CA PHE A 323 23.05 3.13 -2.77
C PHE A 323 24.56 3.06 -2.51
N LEU A 324 25.29 2.17 -3.20
CA LEU A 324 26.75 2.04 -3.04
C LEU A 324 27.49 3.36 -3.30
N LEU A 325 27.13 4.08 -4.38
CA LEU A 325 27.71 5.38 -4.68
C LEU A 325 27.40 6.40 -3.56
N SER A 326 26.15 6.45 -3.08
CA SER A 326 25.77 7.36 -2.00
C SER A 326 26.51 7.07 -0.69
N THR A 327 26.69 5.80 -0.34
CA THR A 327 27.47 5.38 0.82
C THR A 327 28.95 5.73 0.66
N PHE A 328 29.53 5.52 -0.53
CA PHE A 328 30.91 5.91 -0.82
C PHE A 328 31.13 7.43 -0.69
N LEU A 329 30.27 8.24 -1.31
CA LEU A 329 30.32 9.70 -1.17
C LEU A 329 30.17 10.12 0.30
N SER A 330 29.35 9.41 1.07
CA SER A 330 29.20 9.70 2.50
C SER A 330 30.49 9.45 3.29
N ILE A 331 31.24 8.39 2.98
CA ILE A 331 32.53 8.09 3.62
C ILE A 331 33.52 9.22 3.33
N VAL A 332 33.60 9.68 2.07
CA VAL A 332 34.43 10.83 1.69
C VAL A 332 34.00 12.08 2.47
N GLY A 333 32.70 12.32 2.58
CA GLY A 333 32.15 13.41 3.37
C GLY A 333 32.56 13.35 4.84
N TYR A 334 32.47 12.19 5.50
CA TYR A 334 32.91 12.06 6.89
C TYR A 334 34.41 12.32 7.03
N VAL A 335 35.25 11.84 6.12
CA VAL A 335 36.69 12.10 6.14
C VAL A 335 37.00 13.60 5.97
N LEU A 336 36.23 14.30 5.13
CA LEU A 336 36.38 15.74 4.93
C LEU A 336 36.08 16.59 6.17
N LYS A 337 35.31 16.07 7.15
CA LYS A 337 35.09 16.78 8.42
C LYS A 337 36.38 17.08 9.16
N TRP A 338 37.45 16.29 8.95
CA TRP A 338 38.75 16.56 9.56
C TRP A 338 39.21 17.99 9.25
N TRP A 339 39.24 18.35 7.95
CA TRP A 339 39.60 19.69 7.50
C TRP A 339 38.46 20.70 7.65
N GLY A 340 37.21 20.27 7.57
CA GLY A 340 36.05 21.16 7.72
C GLY A 340 36.01 21.86 9.09
N PHE A 341 36.38 21.13 10.15
CA PHE A 341 36.44 21.68 11.51
C PHE A 341 37.79 22.26 11.90
N ASP A 342 38.78 22.29 11.00
CA ASP A 342 40.11 22.79 11.33
C ASP A 342 40.13 24.33 11.48
N VAL A 343 40.57 24.82 12.64
CA VAL A 343 40.48 26.25 12.99
C VAL A 343 41.47 27.08 12.18
N GLU A 344 42.71 26.60 12.02
CA GLU A 344 43.75 27.31 11.28
C GLU A 344 43.44 27.39 9.80
N LEU A 345 42.94 26.29 9.22
CA LEU A 345 42.54 26.24 7.82
C LEU A 345 41.35 27.16 7.54
N ASN A 346 40.38 27.28 8.47
CA ASN A 346 39.28 28.23 8.35
C ASN A 346 39.80 29.68 8.36
N ALA A 347 40.76 30.01 9.24
CA ALA A 347 41.38 31.33 9.26
C ALA A 347 42.10 31.65 7.94
N GLN A 348 42.90 30.70 7.42
CA GLN A 348 43.56 30.85 6.12
C GLN A 348 42.56 31.00 4.97
N PHE A 349 41.44 30.27 4.99
CA PHE A 349 40.40 30.38 3.97
C PHE A 349 39.75 31.78 3.97
N ASN A 350 39.50 32.35 5.15
CA ASN A 350 38.96 33.70 5.29
C ASN A 350 39.86 34.78 4.70
N GLU A 351 41.18 34.57 4.64
CA GLU A 351 42.13 35.49 3.99
C GLU A 351 42.14 35.39 2.46
N THR A 352 41.58 34.33 1.88
CA THR A 352 41.51 34.18 0.42
C THR A 352 40.49 35.13 -0.21
N ALA A 353 40.68 35.47 -1.49
CA ALA A 353 39.73 36.33 -2.23
C ALA A 353 38.30 35.76 -2.24
N LEU A 354 38.16 34.43 -2.28
CA LEU A 354 36.85 33.78 -2.22
C LEU A 354 36.24 33.90 -0.81
N GLY A 355 37.03 33.65 0.24
CA GLY A 355 36.59 33.78 1.63
C GLY A 355 36.12 35.20 1.95
N GLN A 356 36.91 36.21 1.58
CA GLN A 356 36.56 37.62 1.75
C GLN A 356 35.24 37.97 1.02
N SER A 357 35.09 37.55 -0.24
CA SER A 357 33.86 37.80 -1.00
C SER A 357 32.62 37.15 -0.37
N LEU A 358 32.74 35.92 0.14
CA LEU A 358 31.65 35.24 0.84
C LEU A 358 31.29 35.95 2.15
N THR A 359 32.30 36.34 2.94
CA THR A 359 32.13 37.05 4.20
C THR A 359 31.51 38.43 4.00
N GLU A 360 31.93 39.21 3.00
CA GLU A 360 31.31 40.49 2.63
C GLU A 360 29.85 40.33 2.18
N GLY A 361 29.57 39.30 1.37
CA GLY A 361 28.22 38.99 0.92
C GLY A 361 27.29 38.63 2.09
N LEU A 362 27.75 37.77 3.00
CA LEU A 362 27.01 37.41 4.21
C LEU A 362 26.84 38.62 5.14
N GLY A 363 27.89 39.41 5.34
CA GLY A 363 27.87 40.63 6.13
C GLY A 363 26.86 41.64 5.59
N THR A 364 26.77 41.80 4.27
CA THR A 364 25.76 42.69 3.66
C THR A 364 24.33 42.27 4.03
N ILE A 365 24.05 40.97 4.03
CA ILE A 365 22.74 40.43 4.39
C ILE A 365 22.45 40.63 5.88
N PHE A 366 23.38 40.25 6.75
CA PHE A 366 23.15 40.28 8.19
C PHE A 366 23.29 41.68 8.79
N ASN A 367 24.07 42.59 8.22
CA ASN A 367 24.05 44.00 8.61
C ASN A 367 22.69 44.66 8.33
N PHE A 368 21.96 44.17 7.32
CA PHE A 368 20.58 44.60 7.08
C PHE A 368 19.58 43.91 8.03
N LEU A 369 19.76 42.62 8.34
CA LEU A 369 18.82 41.85 9.15
C LEU A 369 19.00 42.04 10.67
N ASN A 370 20.23 42.14 11.16
CA ASN A 370 20.55 42.18 12.60
C ASN A 370 19.76 43.26 13.35
N PRO A 371 19.65 44.53 12.87
CA PRO A 371 18.86 45.54 13.57
C PRO A 371 17.37 45.20 13.68
N TYR A 372 16.82 44.48 12.69
CA TYR A 372 15.44 44.02 12.74
C TYR A 372 15.27 42.84 13.70
N LEU A 373 16.22 41.90 13.69
CA LEU A 373 16.24 40.73 14.59
C LEU A 373 16.32 41.17 16.05
N GLU A 374 17.22 42.11 16.38
CA GLU A 374 17.32 42.70 17.71
C GLU A 374 16.01 43.37 18.14
N ARG A 375 15.37 44.14 17.23
CA ARG A 375 14.09 44.82 17.53
C ARG A 375 12.95 43.86 17.88
N ILE A 376 12.92 42.67 17.29
CA ILE A 376 11.87 41.66 17.56
C ILE A 376 12.26 40.68 18.67
N GLY A 377 13.39 40.88 19.35
CA GLY A 377 13.88 39.98 20.40
C GLY A 377 14.41 38.63 19.86
N ALA A 378 14.93 38.62 18.63
CA ALA A 378 15.54 37.47 17.98
C ALA A 378 17.06 37.64 17.83
N SER A 379 17.72 38.27 18.81
CA SER A 379 19.18 38.48 18.80
C SER A 379 19.96 37.17 18.70
N TRP A 380 19.41 36.07 19.23
CA TRP A 380 19.92 34.71 19.07
C TRP A 380 20.03 34.21 17.60
N PHE A 381 19.46 34.91 16.61
CA PHE A 381 19.58 34.58 15.17
C PHE A 381 20.64 35.44 14.44
N THR A 382 21.24 36.42 15.13
CA THR A 382 22.21 37.33 14.50
C THR A 382 23.48 36.60 14.08
N ILE A 383 24.18 37.18 13.09
CA ILE A 383 25.51 36.74 12.69
C ILE A 383 26.43 37.95 12.76
N ASN A 384 27.53 37.80 13.51
CA ASN A 384 28.67 38.70 13.41
C ASN A 384 29.72 38.07 12.47
N VAL A 385 30.15 38.83 11.47
CA VAL A 385 31.17 38.41 10.50
C VAL A 385 32.56 38.97 10.81
N GLU A 386 32.68 39.87 11.79
CA GLU A 386 33.92 40.57 12.14
C GLU A 386 35.01 39.63 12.67
N ASP A 387 34.62 38.60 13.43
CA ASP A 387 35.54 37.60 14.00
C ASP A 387 35.93 36.49 13.00
N GLY A 388 35.47 36.60 11.74
CA GLY A 388 35.67 35.59 10.71
C GLY A 388 34.60 34.49 10.73
N VAL A 389 34.35 33.90 9.55
CA VAL A 389 33.28 32.92 9.35
C VAL A 389 33.88 31.51 9.17
N PRO A 390 33.39 30.48 9.85
CA PRO A 390 33.90 29.10 9.74
C PRO A 390 33.37 28.40 8.47
N TRP A 391 33.64 28.96 7.28
CA TRP A 391 33.08 28.47 6.00
C TRP A 391 33.33 26.97 5.73
N LEU A 392 34.46 26.43 6.20
CA LEU A 392 34.84 25.05 5.89
C LEU A 392 34.00 24.02 6.62
N ILE A 393 33.24 24.38 7.66
CA ILE A 393 32.31 23.43 8.32
C ILE A 393 31.22 22.94 7.35
N PHE A 394 30.94 23.71 6.30
CA PHE A 394 29.95 23.35 5.28
C PHE A 394 30.53 22.48 4.16
N LEU A 395 31.86 22.41 4.01
CA LEU A 395 32.55 21.63 2.97
C LEU A 395 32.15 20.13 2.97
N PRO A 396 32.02 19.45 4.12
CA PRO A 396 31.64 18.03 4.15
C PRO A 396 30.18 17.77 3.77
N ILE A 397 29.29 18.73 3.99
CA ILE A 397 27.82 18.55 3.95
C ILE A 397 27.34 17.99 2.61
N PRO A 398 27.73 18.55 1.44
CA PRO A 398 27.27 18.03 0.16
C PRO A 398 27.61 16.57 -0.09
N LEU A 399 28.60 16.01 0.60
CA LEU A 399 29.04 14.63 0.44
C LEU A 399 28.53 13.72 1.56
N PHE A 400 28.62 14.11 2.83
CA PHE A 400 28.14 13.24 3.93
C PHE A 400 26.61 13.11 3.94
N ALA A 401 25.88 14.13 3.48
CA ALA A 401 24.42 14.09 3.34
C ALA A 401 23.92 12.97 2.41
N PHE A 402 24.76 12.48 1.48
CA PHE A 402 24.42 11.33 0.63
C PHE A 402 24.17 10.05 1.43
N GLY A 403 24.75 9.89 2.63
CA GLY A 403 24.51 8.69 3.44
C GLY A 403 23.05 8.60 3.87
N MET A 404 22.56 9.64 4.53
CA MET A 404 21.17 9.73 5.01
C MET A 404 20.17 9.89 3.86
N GLY A 405 20.46 10.76 2.88
CA GLY A 405 19.61 10.94 1.71
C GLY A 405 19.51 9.65 0.88
N GLY A 406 20.61 8.92 0.71
CA GLY A 406 20.68 7.65 -0.02
C GLY A 406 19.86 6.57 0.63
N LEU A 407 20.05 6.45 1.94
CA LEU A 407 19.30 5.53 2.78
C LEU A 407 17.79 5.78 2.67
N PHE A 408 17.29 6.95 3.07
CA PHE A 408 15.83 7.15 3.15
C PHE A 408 15.14 7.21 1.79
N THR A 409 15.87 7.52 0.71
CA THR A 409 15.30 7.55 -0.65
C THR A 409 15.18 6.15 -1.26
N LEU A 410 16.21 5.31 -1.11
CA LEU A 410 16.30 4.05 -1.86
C LEU A 410 15.69 2.88 -1.09
N MET A 411 15.79 2.89 0.24
CA MET A 411 15.49 1.74 1.08
C MET A 411 14.04 1.27 0.95
N MET A 412 13.06 2.18 0.95
CA MET A 412 11.65 1.81 0.82
C MET A 412 11.37 1.11 -0.51
N SER A 413 12.00 1.57 -1.59
CA SER A 413 11.86 0.94 -2.91
C SER A 413 12.58 -0.40 -3.00
N MET A 414 13.74 -0.55 -2.36
CA MET A 414 14.47 -1.81 -2.30
C MET A 414 13.77 -2.87 -1.44
N THR A 415 13.09 -2.46 -0.36
CA THR A 415 12.24 -3.37 0.43
C THR A 415 11.10 -3.93 -0.41
N ALA A 416 10.50 -3.13 -1.29
CA ALA A 416 9.48 -3.60 -2.23
C ALA A 416 10.03 -4.65 -3.21
N ASP A 417 11.26 -4.47 -3.72
CA ASP A 417 11.90 -5.47 -4.58
C ASP A 417 12.13 -6.81 -3.86
N VAL A 418 12.48 -6.74 -2.58
CA VAL A 418 12.63 -7.93 -1.74
C VAL A 418 11.29 -8.61 -1.48
N CYS A 419 10.21 -7.83 -1.33
CA CYS A 419 8.85 -8.39 -1.23
C CYS A 419 8.44 -9.10 -2.53
N ASP A 420 8.79 -8.55 -3.69
CA ASP A 420 8.56 -9.19 -4.99
C ASP A 420 9.38 -10.49 -5.12
N LEU A 421 10.63 -10.51 -4.64
CA LEU A 421 11.41 -11.75 -4.57
C LEU A 421 10.76 -12.79 -3.64
N ASP A 422 10.30 -12.37 -2.46
CA ASP A 422 9.63 -13.25 -1.51
C ASP A 422 8.31 -13.81 -2.09
N GLU A 423 7.54 -13.00 -2.81
CA GLU A 423 6.34 -13.43 -3.55
C GLU A 423 6.70 -14.47 -4.63
N LEU A 424 7.86 -14.33 -5.27
CA LEU A 424 8.34 -15.28 -6.28
C LEU A 424 8.83 -16.60 -5.65
N GLU A 425 9.49 -16.57 -4.50
CA GLU A 425 10.05 -17.77 -3.86
C GLU A 425 9.02 -18.52 -3.01
N ASN A 426 8.18 -17.79 -2.27
CA ASN A 426 7.30 -18.32 -1.22
C ASN A 426 5.80 -18.21 -1.55
N GLY A 427 5.41 -17.52 -2.62
CA GLY A 427 4.02 -17.38 -3.05
C GLY A 427 3.21 -16.32 -2.27
N LEU A 428 1.89 -16.34 -2.42
CA LEU A 428 0.96 -15.42 -1.76
C LEU A 428 0.65 -15.85 -0.31
N PRO A 429 0.27 -14.92 0.59
CA PRO A 429 0.05 -13.49 0.35
C PRO A 429 1.34 -12.66 0.41
N ARG A 430 1.37 -11.57 -0.36
CA ARG A 430 2.45 -10.56 -0.35
C ARG A 430 2.57 -9.93 1.04
N LYS A 431 3.72 -10.11 1.70
CA LYS A 431 3.94 -9.71 3.10
C LYS A 431 4.52 -8.30 3.26
N GLU A 432 4.18 -7.36 2.38
CA GLU A 432 4.81 -6.04 2.33
C GLU A 432 4.69 -5.26 3.65
N GLY A 433 3.52 -5.29 4.28
CA GLY A 433 3.32 -4.68 5.60
C GLY A 433 4.19 -5.32 6.70
N THR A 434 4.41 -6.64 6.64
CA THR A 434 5.26 -7.34 7.60
C THR A 434 6.73 -6.98 7.42
N PHE A 435 7.24 -6.98 6.18
CA PHE A 435 8.61 -6.55 5.89
C PHE A 435 8.86 -5.10 6.32
N GLY A 436 7.92 -4.20 6.05
CA GLY A 436 7.99 -2.80 6.50
C GLY A 436 7.99 -2.66 8.03
N ALA A 437 7.13 -3.38 8.75
CA ALA A 437 7.07 -3.34 10.21
C ALA A 437 8.38 -3.84 10.84
N ILE A 438 8.95 -4.92 10.31
CA ILE A 438 10.22 -5.50 10.80
C ILE A 438 11.38 -4.54 10.53
N TYR A 439 11.41 -3.94 9.34
CA TYR A 439 12.42 -2.96 8.98
C TYR A 439 12.47 -1.80 9.99
N TRP A 440 11.32 -1.19 10.27
CA TRP A 440 11.25 -0.07 11.23
C TRP A 440 11.54 -0.50 12.66
N LEU A 441 11.14 -1.71 13.06
CA LEU A 441 11.52 -2.27 14.34
C LEU A 441 13.05 -2.36 14.49
N MET A 442 13.75 -2.87 13.46
CA MET A 442 15.21 -2.95 13.47
C MET A 442 15.88 -1.57 13.51
N VAL A 443 15.32 -0.59 12.80
CA VAL A 443 15.80 0.80 12.85
C VAL A 443 15.70 1.36 14.27
N LYS A 444 14.55 1.19 14.94
CA LYS A 444 14.35 1.67 16.32
C LYS A 444 15.25 1.00 17.34
N LEU A 445 15.40 -0.32 17.25
CA LEU A 445 16.33 -1.06 18.11
C LEU A 445 17.78 -0.63 17.86
N GLY A 446 18.13 -0.36 16.61
CA GLY A 446 19.43 0.22 16.28
C GLY A 446 19.64 1.60 16.87
N GLN A 447 18.62 2.47 16.81
CA GLN A 447 18.71 3.79 17.43
C GLN A 447 18.91 3.67 18.94
N SER A 448 18.22 2.74 19.60
CA SER A 448 18.43 2.46 21.02
C SER A 448 19.90 2.16 21.31
N ILE A 449 20.49 1.23 20.55
CA ILE A 449 21.90 0.84 20.68
C ILE A 449 22.83 2.04 20.39
N ALA A 450 22.56 2.80 19.32
CA ALA A 450 23.35 3.97 18.95
C ALA A 450 23.37 5.02 20.06
N LEU A 451 22.21 5.31 20.67
CA LEU A 451 22.12 6.31 21.71
C LEU A 451 22.90 5.91 22.97
N VAL A 452 22.82 4.64 23.38
CA VAL A 452 23.64 4.12 24.49
C VAL A 452 25.13 4.21 24.16
N LEU A 453 25.51 3.73 22.98
CA LEU A 453 26.91 3.72 22.54
C LEU A 453 27.46 5.13 22.34
N SER A 454 26.65 6.12 21.97
CA SER A 454 27.06 7.53 21.88
C SER A 454 27.56 8.04 23.23
N GLY A 455 26.82 7.75 24.31
CA GLY A 455 27.24 8.06 25.68
C GLY A 455 28.51 7.33 26.11
N VAL A 456 28.64 6.04 25.75
CA VAL A 456 29.86 5.25 25.99
C VAL A 456 31.06 5.87 25.25
N ILE A 457 30.89 6.28 24.00
CA ILE A 457 31.96 6.91 23.21
C ILE A 457 32.39 8.22 23.86
N LEU A 458 31.46 9.06 24.31
CA LEU A 458 31.80 10.31 25.03
C LEU A 458 32.58 10.05 26.32
N SER A 459 32.20 9.01 27.07
CA SER A 459 32.93 8.58 28.27
C SER A 459 34.35 8.09 27.94
N ILE A 460 34.52 7.28 26.90
CA ILE A 460 35.83 6.78 26.43
C ILE A 460 36.72 7.91 25.92
N VAL A 461 36.13 8.88 25.21
CA VAL A 461 36.82 10.08 24.72
C VAL A 461 37.28 10.99 25.87
N GLY A 462 36.71 10.82 27.06
CA GLY A 462 37.04 11.61 28.24
C GLY A 462 36.40 13.00 28.22
N PHE A 463 35.18 13.11 27.69
CA PHE A 463 34.41 14.36 27.75
C PHE A 463 33.95 14.62 29.20
N VAL A 464 34.23 15.82 29.71
CA VAL A 464 33.86 16.21 31.08
C VAL A 464 32.65 17.17 31.02
N PRO A 465 31.44 16.74 31.42
CA PRO A 465 30.19 17.50 31.20
C PRO A 465 30.18 18.94 31.72
N ASP A 466 30.81 19.19 32.88
CA ASP A 466 30.80 20.49 33.57
C ASP A 466 32.08 21.31 33.40
N ALA A 467 32.99 20.89 32.52
CA ALA A 467 34.23 21.64 32.29
C ALA A 467 33.99 22.76 31.26
N ASP A 468 34.35 24.00 31.63
CA ASP A 468 34.32 25.17 30.74
C ASP A 468 35.18 24.95 29.48
N VAL A 469 36.32 24.28 29.64
CA VAL A 469 37.25 23.94 28.57
C VAL A 469 37.61 22.46 28.64
N GLN A 470 37.54 21.78 27.49
CA GLN A 470 37.92 20.38 27.37
C GLN A 470 39.41 20.24 27.04
N THR A 471 40.01 19.09 27.34
CA THR A 471 41.42 18.86 26.99
C THR A 471 41.59 18.73 25.46
N ILE A 472 42.76 19.11 24.96
CA ILE A 472 43.09 18.97 23.52
C ILE A 472 42.99 17.50 23.08
N GLU A 473 43.41 16.57 23.94
CA GLU A 473 43.29 15.13 23.70
C GLU A 473 41.82 14.70 23.58
N THR A 474 40.97 15.11 24.52
CA THR A 474 39.51 14.88 24.48
C THR A 474 38.93 15.36 23.16
N MET A 475 39.23 16.60 22.75
CA MET A 475 38.67 17.16 21.51
C MET A 475 39.21 16.47 20.25
N THR A 476 40.48 16.04 20.26
CA THR A 476 41.07 15.28 19.15
C THR A 476 40.40 13.91 19.03
N ASN A 477 40.24 13.20 20.15
CA ASN A 477 39.56 11.90 20.20
C ASN A 477 38.08 12.02 19.79
N LEU A 478 37.41 13.12 20.16
CA LEU A 478 36.03 13.38 19.74
C LEU A 478 35.92 13.55 18.22
N ARG A 479 36.82 14.34 17.61
CA ARG A 479 36.88 14.50 16.15
C ARG A 479 37.18 13.18 15.45
N ILE A 480 38.10 12.37 15.98
CA ILE A 480 38.40 11.04 15.47
C ILE A 480 37.15 10.15 15.51
N ALA A 481 36.41 10.16 16.63
CA ALA A 481 35.19 9.39 16.78
C ALA A 481 34.09 9.84 15.80
N ASP A 482 33.87 11.15 15.64
CA ASP A 482 32.90 11.74 14.70
C ASP A 482 33.15 11.38 13.22
N ILE A 483 34.38 10.95 12.90
CA ILE A 483 34.78 10.56 11.53
C ILE A 483 34.83 9.04 11.38
N ILE A 484 35.60 8.35 12.24
CA ILE A 484 35.87 6.92 12.08
C ILE A 484 34.62 6.08 12.31
N VAL A 485 33.77 6.43 13.28
CA VAL A 485 32.56 5.66 13.60
C VAL A 485 31.59 5.62 12.42
N PRO A 486 31.12 6.76 11.87
CA PRO A 486 30.22 6.73 10.72
C PRO A 486 30.91 6.26 9.44
N ALA A 487 32.18 6.61 9.19
CA ALA A 487 32.90 6.13 7.99
C ALA A 487 33.10 4.62 8.02
N GLY A 488 33.46 4.05 9.18
CA GLY A 488 33.67 2.62 9.37
C GLY A 488 32.37 1.82 9.23
N THR A 489 31.30 2.28 9.89
CA THR A 489 29.97 1.64 9.74
C THR A 489 29.44 1.74 8.31
N ALA A 490 29.61 2.89 7.64
CA ALA A 490 29.29 3.04 6.22
C ALA A 490 30.14 2.13 5.32
N ALA A 491 31.43 1.95 5.60
CA ALA A 491 32.30 1.04 4.86
C ALA A 491 31.87 -0.42 5.02
N ILE A 492 31.49 -0.84 6.23
CA ILE A 492 30.93 -2.18 6.46
C ILE A 492 29.60 -2.32 5.71
N ALA A 493 28.72 -1.31 5.73
CA ALA A 493 27.48 -1.31 4.98
C ALA A 493 27.71 -1.42 3.47
N PHE A 494 28.72 -0.73 2.95
CA PHE A 494 29.15 -0.82 1.55
C PHE A 494 29.56 -2.25 1.20
N ILE A 495 30.38 -2.90 2.04
CA ILE A 495 30.81 -4.30 1.83
C ILE A 495 29.61 -5.26 1.86
N VAL A 496 28.69 -5.07 2.82
CA VAL A 496 27.46 -5.88 2.91
C VAL A 496 26.64 -5.75 1.63
N MET A 497 26.42 -4.52 1.15
CA MET A 497 25.63 -4.24 -0.05
C MET A 497 26.37 -4.54 -1.36
N TRP A 498 27.70 -4.62 -1.33
CA TRP A 498 28.48 -5.09 -2.47
C TRP A 498 28.08 -6.51 -2.85
N SER A 499 27.80 -7.35 -1.86
CA SER A 499 27.32 -8.72 -2.06
C SER A 499 25.79 -8.84 -2.25
N TYR A 500 25.08 -7.73 -2.44
CA TYR A 500 23.63 -7.72 -2.64
C TYR A 500 23.28 -8.14 -4.07
N ASN A 501 22.45 -9.18 -4.19
CA ASN A 501 22.21 -9.90 -5.46
C ASN A 501 20.99 -9.40 -6.26
N LEU A 502 20.22 -8.44 -5.74
CA LEU A 502 19.08 -7.86 -6.46
C LEU A 502 19.54 -6.57 -7.17
N ASP A 503 20.06 -6.73 -8.38
CA ASP A 503 20.32 -5.61 -9.28
C ASP A 503 19.09 -5.30 -10.16
N GLU A 504 19.16 -4.20 -10.90
CA GLU A 504 18.06 -3.73 -11.74
C GLU A 504 17.61 -4.78 -12.77
N LYS A 505 18.55 -5.57 -13.29
CA LYS A 505 18.24 -6.64 -14.25
C LYS A 505 17.44 -7.74 -13.57
N ARG A 506 17.90 -8.20 -12.40
CA ARG A 506 17.23 -9.25 -11.62
C ARG A 506 15.86 -8.81 -11.13
N VAL A 507 15.70 -7.57 -10.68
CA VAL A 507 14.40 -7.00 -10.28
C VAL A 507 13.44 -6.98 -11.48
N ASN A 508 13.90 -6.55 -12.66
CA ASN A 508 13.09 -6.58 -13.87
C ASN A 508 12.72 -8.01 -14.32
N GLU A 509 13.62 -8.99 -14.15
CA GLU A 509 13.33 -10.41 -14.39
C GLU A 509 12.27 -10.94 -13.42
N ILE A 510 12.40 -10.66 -12.12
CA ILE A 510 11.41 -11.03 -11.10
C ILE A 510 10.06 -10.39 -11.43
N GLY A 511 10.03 -9.10 -11.75
CA GLY A 511 8.81 -8.40 -12.15
C GLY A 511 8.16 -9.00 -13.40
N LYS A 512 8.96 -9.41 -14.39
CA LYS A 512 8.46 -10.13 -15.58
C LYS A 512 7.93 -11.51 -15.24
N GLU A 513 8.61 -12.28 -14.39
CA GLU A 513 8.17 -13.62 -13.98
C GLU A 513 6.96 -13.56 -13.05
N LEU A 514 6.87 -12.60 -12.15
CA LEU A 514 5.66 -12.33 -11.35
C LEU A 514 4.51 -11.88 -12.24
N LYS A 515 4.75 -11.00 -13.22
CA LYS A 515 3.75 -10.69 -14.25
C LYS A 515 3.35 -11.94 -15.01
N ARG A 516 4.29 -12.81 -15.39
CA ARG A 516 4.01 -14.11 -16.02
C ARG A 516 3.24 -15.05 -15.09
N ARG A 517 3.46 -15.00 -13.77
CA ARG A 517 2.72 -15.76 -12.74
C ARG A 517 1.38 -15.16 -12.35
N LYS A 518 1.18 -13.86 -12.60
CA LYS A 518 -0.11 -13.14 -12.52
C LYS A 518 -0.89 -13.25 -13.83
N VAL A 519 -0.19 -13.47 -14.94
CA VAL A 519 -0.70 -13.85 -16.28
C VAL A 519 -0.90 -15.37 -16.37
N LYS A 520 -0.23 -16.19 -15.54
CA LYS A 520 -0.85 -17.41 -15.04
C LYS A 520 -2.01 -16.92 -14.18
N PRO A 521 -3.24 -17.34 -14.45
CA PRO A 521 -4.36 -16.83 -13.72
C PRO A 521 -4.09 -17.04 -12.24
N LYS A 522 -4.37 -16.00 -11.45
CA LYS A 522 -4.88 -16.24 -10.11
C LYS A 522 -5.96 -17.29 -10.33
N VAL A 523 -5.74 -18.51 -9.86
CA VAL A 523 -6.82 -19.47 -9.74
C VAL A 523 -7.80 -18.72 -8.85
N ILE A 524 -8.80 -18.10 -9.48
CA ILE A 524 -10.10 -18.00 -8.87
C ILE A 524 -10.36 -19.47 -8.64
N SER A 525 -10.07 -19.92 -7.41
CA SER A 525 -10.67 -21.15 -6.97
C SER A 525 -12.13 -20.95 -7.29
N SER A 526 -12.80 -22.02 -7.64
CA SER A 526 -14.24 -22.05 -7.85
C SER A 526 -15.06 -21.48 -6.67
N SER A 527 -14.48 -20.74 -5.71
CA SER A 527 -15.04 -20.03 -4.56
C SER A 527 -16.34 -19.28 -4.84
N GLY A 528 -16.58 -18.77 -6.04
CA GLY A 528 -17.88 -18.18 -6.40
C GLY A 528 -19.01 -19.22 -6.37
N TYR A 529 -18.79 -20.37 -7.01
CA TYR A 529 -19.73 -21.51 -7.02
C TYR A 529 -19.60 -22.41 -5.77
N LEU A 530 -18.39 -22.55 -5.19
CA LEU A 530 -18.13 -23.32 -3.96
C LEU A 530 -18.74 -22.66 -2.71
N ALA A 531 -19.17 -21.39 -2.79
CA ALA A 531 -19.79 -20.68 -1.67
C ALA A 531 -21.13 -21.32 -1.24
N HIS A 532 -21.77 -22.14 -2.09
CA HIS A 532 -23.02 -22.83 -1.76
C HIS A 532 -22.83 -24.31 -1.36
N LYS A 533 -21.83 -24.63 -0.52
CA LYS A 533 -21.67 -25.99 0.05
C LYS A 533 -22.67 -26.40 1.14
N ASN A 534 -23.70 -25.59 1.41
CA ASN A 534 -24.75 -25.94 2.39
C ASN A 534 -25.85 -26.87 1.83
N PHE A 535 -25.85 -27.14 0.51
CA PHE A 535 -26.61 -28.26 -0.07
C PHE A 535 -25.60 -29.38 -0.36
N SER A 536 -25.45 -30.33 0.57
CA SER A 536 -24.56 -31.46 0.35
C SER A 536 -25.14 -32.37 -0.74
N PHE A 537 -24.31 -32.65 -1.76
CA PHE A 537 -24.59 -33.63 -2.82
C PHE A 537 -25.00 -35.00 -2.23
N GLU A 538 -24.47 -35.32 -1.05
CA GLU A 538 -24.75 -36.54 -0.28
C GLU A 538 -26.22 -36.70 0.18
N GLY A 539 -27.01 -35.62 0.22
CA GLY A 539 -28.41 -35.67 0.68
C GLY A 539 -29.45 -35.99 -0.40
N LEU A 540 -29.11 -35.84 -1.69
CA LEU A 540 -30.10 -35.87 -2.78
C LEU A 540 -30.29 -37.26 -3.42
N ASN A 541 -29.40 -38.24 -3.16
CA ASN A 541 -29.50 -39.65 -3.61
C ASN A 541 -29.94 -39.82 -5.09
N LEU A 542 -29.50 -38.92 -5.97
CA LEU A 542 -29.88 -38.89 -7.38
C LEU A 542 -29.30 -40.10 -8.11
N GLN A 543 -30.12 -40.71 -8.97
CA GLN A 543 -29.76 -41.85 -9.80
C GLN A 543 -29.69 -41.42 -11.28
N PRO A 544 -28.82 -42.03 -12.11
CA PRO A 544 -28.82 -41.81 -13.56
C PRO A 544 -30.20 -42.07 -14.16
N GLU A 545 -30.69 -41.16 -15.00
CA GLU A 545 -32.06 -41.21 -15.49
C GLU A 545 -32.16 -41.93 -16.84
N ARG A 546 -32.64 -43.17 -16.80
CA ARG A 546 -32.78 -44.03 -17.99
C ARG A 546 -33.79 -43.54 -19.04
N GLU A 547 -34.61 -42.53 -18.73
CA GLU A 547 -35.65 -42.03 -19.63
C GLU A 547 -35.16 -40.93 -20.59
N TYR A 548 -34.16 -40.15 -20.18
CA TYR A 548 -33.63 -39.01 -20.92
C TYR A 548 -32.15 -39.19 -21.28
N ASP A 549 -31.41 -39.96 -20.50
CA ASP A 549 -29.99 -40.24 -20.78
C ASP A 549 -29.85 -41.44 -21.71
N LEU A 550 -28.99 -41.30 -22.71
CA LEU A 550 -28.60 -42.43 -23.55
C LEU A 550 -27.62 -43.33 -22.79
N ASP A 551 -27.77 -44.65 -22.93
CA ASP A 551 -26.76 -45.58 -22.44
C ASP A 551 -25.50 -45.48 -23.33
N PHE A 552 -24.44 -44.92 -22.74
CA PHE A 552 -23.14 -44.78 -23.37
C PHE A 552 -22.16 -45.91 -23.02
N VAL A 553 -22.52 -46.82 -22.09
CA VAL A 553 -21.62 -47.89 -21.60
C VAL A 553 -21.19 -48.83 -22.73
N GLN A 554 -22.08 -49.08 -23.69
CA GLN A 554 -21.81 -49.94 -24.85
C GLN A 554 -21.34 -49.18 -26.11
N LYS A 555 -21.16 -47.86 -26.05
CA LYS A 555 -20.83 -47.04 -27.24
C LYS A 555 -19.35 -46.69 -27.29
N SER A 556 -18.74 -46.90 -28.46
CA SER A 556 -17.38 -46.44 -28.74
C SER A 556 -17.31 -44.90 -28.84
N PRO A 557 -16.14 -44.29 -28.57
CA PRO A 557 -15.96 -42.84 -28.76
C PRO A 557 -16.30 -42.33 -30.16
N ARG A 558 -16.17 -43.17 -31.19
CA ARG A 558 -16.55 -42.83 -32.57
C ARG A 558 -18.07 -42.71 -32.74
N GLU A 559 -18.84 -43.57 -32.08
CA GLU A 559 -20.29 -43.53 -32.10
C GLU A 559 -20.84 -42.33 -31.33
N ILE A 560 -20.26 -42.02 -30.16
CA ILE A 560 -20.61 -40.81 -29.38
C ILE A 560 -20.40 -39.55 -30.22
N LYS A 561 -19.29 -39.48 -30.94
CA LYS A 561 -18.98 -38.37 -31.85
C LYS A 561 -19.97 -38.27 -33.03
N ALA A 562 -20.37 -39.40 -33.61
CA ALA A 562 -21.40 -39.42 -34.66
C ALA A 562 -22.76 -38.94 -34.13
N LEU A 563 -23.12 -39.34 -32.90
CA LEU A 563 -24.33 -38.87 -32.23
C LEU A 563 -24.26 -37.36 -31.93
N PHE A 564 -23.14 -36.85 -31.42
CA PHE A 564 -22.93 -35.42 -31.21
C PHE A 564 -23.15 -34.62 -32.51
N ALA A 565 -22.54 -35.06 -33.61
CA ALA A 565 -22.70 -34.39 -34.91
C ALA A 565 -24.15 -34.45 -35.42
N ALA A 566 -24.86 -35.56 -35.20
CA ALA A 566 -26.27 -35.68 -35.54
C ALA A 566 -27.16 -34.76 -34.68
N THR A 567 -26.91 -34.67 -33.38
CA THR A 567 -27.62 -33.78 -32.45
C THR A 567 -27.38 -32.32 -32.79
N LEU A 568 -26.12 -31.92 -33.04
CA LEU A 568 -25.80 -30.55 -33.42
C LEU A 568 -26.49 -30.14 -34.74
N LYS A 569 -26.60 -31.06 -35.71
CA LYS A 569 -27.31 -30.82 -36.99
C LYS A 569 -28.83 -30.64 -36.84
N LYS A 570 -29.45 -31.16 -35.77
CA LYS A 570 -30.88 -30.92 -35.49
C LYS A 570 -31.14 -29.46 -35.09
N GLY A 571 -30.10 -28.74 -34.66
CA GLY A 571 -30.16 -27.36 -34.22
C GLY A 571 -30.46 -27.24 -32.74
N LEU A 572 -29.90 -26.18 -32.14
CA LEU A 572 -30.05 -25.77 -30.76
C LEU A 572 -31.20 -24.76 -30.63
N HIS A 573 -31.85 -24.73 -29.46
CA HIS A 573 -32.76 -23.63 -29.11
C HIS A 573 -31.98 -22.30 -29.14
N GLY A 574 -30.95 -22.17 -28.29
CA GLY A 574 -30.08 -21.00 -28.26
C GLY A 574 -28.61 -21.32 -27.95
N ILE A 575 -27.73 -20.37 -28.26
CA ILE A 575 -26.31 -20.44 -27.90
C ILE A 575 -25.78 -19.10 -27.36
N CYS A 576 -24.90 -19.16 -26.36
CA CYS A 576 -24.18 -17.98 -25.89
C CYS A 576 -23.06 -17.62 -26.86
N PHE A 577 -23.10 -16.40 -27.38
CA PHE A 577 -22.13 -15.94 -28.37
C PHE A 577 -20.82 -15.53 -27.70
N SER A 578 -19.72 -16.05 -28.24
CA SER A 578 -18.34 -15.80 -27.81
C SER A 578 -17.64 -14.95 -28.86
N PRO A 579 -17.66 -13.61 -28.73
CA PRO A 579 -17.19 -12.73 -29.79
C PRO A 579 -15.67 -12.62 -29.85
N TYR A 580 -14.94 -12.84 -28.75
CA TYR A 580 -13.53 -12.44 -28.62
C TYR A 580 -12.54 -13.44 -29.25
N GLU A 581 -11.54 -12.91 -29.97
CA GLU A 581 -10.46 -13.68 -30.60
C GLU A 581 -9.25 -13.90 -29.67
N GLU A 582 -8.33 -14.76 -30.09
CA GLU A 582 -7.09 -15.02 -29.37
C GLU A 582 -6.28 -13.72 -29.24
N GLY A 583 -6.02 -13.29 -28.00
CA GLY A 583 -5.33 -12.04 -27.67
C GLY A 583 -6.24 -10.83 -27.42
N GLN A 584 -7.56 -10.98 -27.52
CA GLN A 584 -8.55 -9.97 -27.12
C GLN A 584 -9.16 -10.27 -25.75
N ASP A 585 -9.56 -9.23 -25.03
CA ASP A 585 -10.23 -9.30 -23.71
C ASP A 585 -11.52 -8.44 -23.70
N LEU A 586 -12.28 -8.47 -22.60
CA LEU A 586 -13.56 -7.76 -22.40
C LEU A 586 -13.49 -6.24 -22.66
N THR A 587 -12.30 -5.65 -22.59
CA THR A 587 -12.09 -4.21 -22.81
C THR A 587 -11.76 -3.84 -24.25
N ASP A 588 -11.46 -4.82 -25.10
CA ASP A 588 -11.12 -4.58 -26.50
C ASP A 588 -12.36 -4.29 -27.34
N LYS A 589 -12.19 -3.41 -28.32
CA LYS A 589 -13.28 -3.04 -29.24
C LYS A 589 -13.42 -4.07 -30.35
N LEU A 590 -14.59 -4.69 -30.42
CA LEU A 590 -14.94 -5.69 -31.43
C LEU A 590 -15.29 -5.02 -32.77
N THR A 591 -14.85 -5.65 -33.86
CA THR A 591 -15.16 -5.19 -35.23
C THR A 591 -16.42 -5.88 -35.78
N GLU A 592 -17.16 -5.20 -36.65
CA GLU A 592 -18.36 -5.77 -37.27
C GLU A 592 -18.02 -6.99 -38.15
N GLU A 593 -16.88 -6.97 -38.85
CA GLU A 593 -16.42 -8.09 -39.66
C GLU A 593 -16.17 -9.35 -38.83
N GLN A 594 -15.55 -9.21 -37.65
CA GLN A 594 -15.28 -10.30 -36.71
C GLN A 594 -16.58 -10.94 -36.22
N ILE A 595 -17.53 -10.12 -35.74
CA ILE A 595 -18.84 -10.59 -35.28
C ILE A 595 -19.57 -11.30 -36.42
N SER A 596 -19.63 -10.67 -37.60
CA SER A 596 -20.29 -11.23 -38.78
C SER A 596 -19.65 -12.54 -39.26
N ARG A 597 -18.33 -12.69 -39.14
CA ARG A 597 -17.61 -13.93 -39.49
C ARG A 597 -18.02 -15.07 -38.57
N ARG A 598 -17.94 -14.87 -37.25
CA ARG A 598 -18.29 -15.89 -36.25
C ARG A 598 -19.78 -16.21 -36.23
N MET A 599 -20.65 -15.22 -36.39
CA MET A 599 -22.10 -15.41 -36.46
C MET A 599 -22.52 -16.29 -37.65
N ARG A 600 -21.85 -16.16 -38.80
CA ARG A 600 -22.09 -17.04 -39.98
C ARG A 600 -21.82 -18.51 -39.69
N ILE A 601 -20.90 -18.81 -38.77
CA ILE A 601 -20.52 -20.19 -38.42
C ILE A 601 -21.60 -20.84 -37.54
N ILE A 602 -22.17 -20.09 -36.60
CA ILE A 602 -23.17 -20.62 -35.65
C ILE A 602 -24.60 -20.58 -36.21
N LYS A 603 -24.90 -19.67 -37.15
CA LYS A 603 -26.24 -19.46 -37.74
C LYS A 603 -26.97 -20.75 -38.15
N PRO A 604 -26.33 -21.76 -38.80
CA PRO A 604 -27.02 -22.98 -39.22
C PRO A 604 -27.48 -23.87 -38.06
N TYR A 605 -26.95 -23.63 -36.85
CA TYR A 605 -27.07 -24.54 -35.71
C TYR A 605 -27.93 -23.98 -34.57
N THR A 606 -28.48 -22.77 -34.68
CA THR A 606 -29.24 -22.15 -33.59
C THR A 606 -30.33 -21.22 -34.09
N LYS A 607 -31.40 -21.04 -33.30
CA LYS A 607 -32.48 -20.07 -33.55
C LYS A 607 -32.32 -18.80 -32.72
N TRP A 608 -31.71 -18.92 -31.54
CA TRP A 608 -31.51 -17.83 -30.59
C TRP A 608 -30.03 -17.59 -30.31
N VAL A 609 -29.65 -16.32 -30.20
CA VAL A 609 -28.29 -15.93 -29.82
C VAL A 609 -28.35 -15.02 -28.61
N ARG A 610 -27.51 -15.32 -27.61
CA ARG A 610 -27.36 -14.51 -26.40
C ARG A 610 -26.03 -13.75 -26.39
N SER A 611 -26.07 -12.46 -26.08
CA SER A 611 -24.90 -11.61 -25.81
C SER A 611 -24.88 -11.16 -24.35
N PHE A 612 -23.69 -11.00 -23.77
CA PHE A 612 -23.50 -10.63 -22.37
C PHE A 612 -23.39 -9.11 -22.14
N SER A 613 -22.91 -8.40 -23.17
CA SER A 613 -22.78 -6.94 -23.22
C SER A 613 -23.45 -6.44 -24.51
N CYS A 614 -23.69 -5.14 -24.58
CA CYS A 614 -24.20 -4.46 -25.78
C CYS A 614 -23.36 -3.25 -26.19
N THR A 615 -22.17 -3.08 -25.60
CA THR A 615 -21.21 -1.99 -25.92
C THR A 615 -19.90 -2.54 -26.49
N ASN A 616 -19.00 -1.64 -26.90
CA ASN A 616 -17.66 -1.97 -27.43
C ASN A 616 -17.65 -2.93 -28.63
N GLY A 617 -18.69 -2.88 -29.47
CA GLY A 617 -18.85 -3.72 -30.66
C GLY A 617 -19.75 -4.94 -30.45
N ASN A 618 -20.18 -5.22 -29.21
CA ASN A 618 -21.20 -6.24 -28.95
C ASN A 618 -22.57 -5.85 -29.52
N GLU A 619 -22.82 -4.56 -29.82
CA GLU A 619 -24.06 -4.11 -30.48
C GLU A 619 -24.27 -4.68 -31.89
N TYR A 620 -23.19 -5.14 -32.56
CA TYR A 620 -23.31 -5.73 -33.90
C TYR A 620 -23.94 -7.12 -33.87
N ILE A 621 -23.92 -7.81 -32.72
CA ILE A 621 -24.50 -9.14 -32.54
C ILE A 621 -26.01 -9.13 -32.80
N PRO A 622 -26.83 -8.32 -32.08
CA PRO A 622 -28.27 -8.27 -32.34
C PRO A 622 -28.61 -7.73 -33.73
N GLN A 623 -27.83 -6.80 -34.27
CA GLN A 623 -28.01 -6.28 -35.63
C GLN A 623 -27.85 -7.38 -36.68
N PHE A 624 -26.77 -8.16 -36.59
CA PHE A 624 -26.55 -9.29 -37.49
C PHE A 624 -27.66 -10.34 -37.33
N ALA A 625 -28.04 -10.65 -36.10
CA ALA A 625 -29.06 -11.65 -35.81
C ALA A 625 -30.42 -11.31 -36.45
N LYS A 626 -30.93 -10.08 -36.26
CA LYS A 626 -32.19 -9.64 -36.87
C LYS A 626 -32.14 -9.66 -38.39
N ASN A 627 -31.06 -9.17 -38.99
CA ASN A 627 -30.87 -9.20 -40.44
C ASN A 627 -30.81 -10.63 -41.03
N ASN A 628 -30.63 -11.64 -40.18
CA ASN A 628 -30.50 -13.04 -40.56
C ASN A 628 -31.61 -13.94 -39.99
N ASN A 629 -32.74 -13.37 -39.54
CA ASN A 629 -33.89 -14.07 -38.97
C ASN A 629 -33.56 -14.93 -37.73
N LEU A 630 -32.61 -14.48 -36.90
CA LEU A 630 -32.33 -15.05 -35.58
C LEU A 630 -32.96 -14.20 -34.48
N GLN A 631 -33.38 -14.85 -33.40
CA GLN A 631 -33.88 -14.19 -32.20
C GLN A 631 -32.74 -13.89 -31.21
N THR A 632 -32.93 -12.89 -30.35
CA THR A 632 -31.85 -12.26 -29.59
C THR A 632 -32.16 -12.08 -28.10
N VAL A 633 -31.22 -12.50 -27.26
CA VAL A 633 -31.17 -12.17 -25.84
C VAL A 633 -29.99 -11.23 -25.64
N VAL A 634 -30.24 -9.95 -25.36
CA VAL A 634 -29.20 -8.93 -25.29
C VAL A 634 -28.99 -8.49 -23.86
N GLY A 635 -27.80 -8.75 -23.32
CA GLY A 635 -27.38 -8.34 -21.99
C GLY A 635 -26.72 -6.97 -21.95
N ALA A 636 -27.07 -6.19 -20.91
CA ALA A 636 -26.27 -5.08 -20.43
C ALA A 636 -25.37 -5.57 -19.30
N TRP A 637 -24.05 -5.42 -19.43
CA TRP A 637 -23.11 -5.83 -18.38
C TRP A 637 -23.10 -4.79 -17.25
N ILE A 638 -23.60 -5.17 -16.07
CA ILE A 638 -23.70 -4.28 -14.91
C ILE A 638 -22.70 -4.73 -13.83
N SER A 639 -21.98 -3.78 -13.23
CA SER A 639 -20.92 -4.00 -12.23
C SER A 639 -20.81 -2.82 -11.24
N ASN A 640 -19.72 -2.74 -10.46
CA ASN A 640 -19.45 -1.62 -9.53
C ASN A 640 -19.17 -0.30 -10.26
N ASP A 641 -18.85 -0.34 -11.56
CA ASP A 641 -18.64 0.85 -12.37
C ASP A 641 -19.98 1.43 -12.85
N LYS A 642 -20.50 2.38 -12.06
CA LYS A 642 -21.76 3.08 -12.38
C LYS A 642 -21.70 3.82 -13.72
N GLN A 643 -20.54 4.29 -14.19
CA GLN A 643 -20.44 4.98 -15.48
C GLN A 643 -20.60 4.00 -16.64
N ASN A 644 -19.95 2.83 -16.55
CA ASN A 644 -20.09 1.80 -17.56
C ASN A 644 -21.52 1.21 -17.59
N ASN A 645 -22.14 1.03 -16.41
CA ASN A 645 -23.53 0.59 -16.30
C ASN A 645 -24.49 1.52 -17.05
N GLU A 646 -24.29 2.84 -16.94
CA GLU A 646 -25.10 3.82 -17.67
C GLU A 646 -24.92 3.71 -19.19
N ALA A 647 -23.69 3.46 -19.66
CA ALA A 647 -23.42 3.28 -21.09
C ALA A 647 -24.11 2.02 -21.64
N GLU A 648 -23.99 0.90 -20.93
CA GLU A 648 -24.64 -0.38 -21.25
C GLU A 648 -26.16 -0.25 -21.26
N ILE A 649 -26.77 0.33 -20.23
CA ILE A 649 -28.22 0.51 -20.16
C ILE A 649 -28.75 1.39 -21.29
N LYS A 650 -28.11 2.54 -21.55
CA LYS A 650 -28.53 3.44 -22.63
C LYS A 650 -28.46 2.75 -23.98
N LYS A 651 -27.42 1.96 -24.22
CA LYS A 651 -27.24 1.23 -25.47
C LYS A 651 -28.24 0.09 -25.61
N LEU A 652 -28.52 -0.66 -24.55
CA LEU A 652 -29.55 -1.70 -24.52
C LEU A 652 -30.94 -1.12 -24.85
N VAL A 653 -31.29 0.02 -24.24
CA VAL A 653 -32.56 0.72 -24.53
C VAL A 653 -32.63 1.16 -25.99
N SER A 654 -31.54 1.72 -26.53
CA SER A 654 -31.47 2.14 -27.94
C SER A 654 -31.66 0.96 -28.90
N LEU A 655 -31.02 -0.18 -28.63
CA LEU A 655 -31.18 -1.40 -29.44
C LEU A 655 -32.60 -1.96 -29.35
N ALA A 656 -33.20 -1.94 -28.16
CA ALA A 656 -34.58 -2.39 -27.96
C ALA A 656 -35.58 -1.51 -28.72
N GLN A 657 -35.40 -0.18 -28.69
CA GLN A 657 -36.24 0.76 -29.45
C GLN A 657 -36.07 0.61 -30.98
N ALA A 658 -34.88 0.20 -31.43
CA ALA A 658 -34.62 -0.13 -32.83
C ALA A 658 -35.22 -1.48 -33.28
N GLY A 659 -35.91 -2.21 -32.39
CA GLY A 659 -36.49 -3.52 -32.69
C GLY A 659 -35.45 -4.64 -32.80
N MET A 660 -34.23 -4.42 -32.28
CA MET A 660 -33.12 -5.36 -32.39
C MET A 660 -33.04 -6.38 -31.25
N VAL A 661 -33.91 -6.28 -30.23
CA VAL A 661 -33.86 -7.08 -29.00
C VAL A 661 -35.18 -7.85 -28.82
N ASP A 662 -35.12 -9.17 -28.62
CA ASP A 662 -36.31 -9.98 -28.28
C ASP A 662 -36.46 -10.17 -26.76
N ILE A 663 -35.36 -10.31 -26.03
CA ILE A 663 -35.32 -10.31 -24.55
C ILE A 663 -34.19 -9.39 -24.10
N ALA A 664 -34.52 -8.42 -23.24
CA ALA A 664 -33.55 -7.49 -22.67
C ALA A 664 -33.08 -8.00 -21.31
N VAL A 665 -31.77 -8.16 -21.12
CA VAL A 665 -31.20 -8.69 -19.87
C VAL A 665 -30.38 -7.62 -19.17
N VAL A 666 -30.61 -7.44 -17.87
CA VAL A 666 -29.89 -6.45 -17.05
C VAL A 666 -28.97 -7.18 -16.10
N GLY A 667 -27.66 -7.03 -16.28
CA GLY A 667 -26.66 -7.74 -15.49
C GLY A 667 -26.36 -9.15 -16.00
N ASN A 668 -25.30 -9.72 -15.45
CA ASN A 668 -24.95 -11.13 -15.60
C ASN A 668 -24.19 -11.54 -14.35
N GLU A 669 -24.72 -12.43 -13.52
CA GLU A 669 -24.04 -12.94 -12.30
C GLU A 669 -23.56 -11.83 -11.34
N VAL A 670 -24.29 -10.72 -11.26
CA VAL A 670 -23.85 -9.52 -10.52
C VAL A 670 -23.81 -9.80 -9.00
N LEU A 671 -24.79 -10.55 -8.51
CA LEU A 671 -24.87 -10.93 -7.10
C LEU A 671 -23.89 -12.05 -6.77
N LEU A 672 -23.69 -13.01 -7.68
CA LEU A 672 -22.64 -14.02 -7.56
C LEU A 672 -21.25 -13.38 -7.43
N ARG A 673 -20.96 -12.33 -8.20
CA ARG A 673 -19.72 -11.56 -8.12
C ARG A 673 -19.64 -10.62 -6.91
N SER A 674 -20.72 -10.51 -6.11
CA SER A 674 -20.82 -9.59 -4.97
C SER A 674 -20.53 -8.12 -5.36
N GLU A 675 -20.97 -7.73 -6.55
CA GLU A 675 -20.71 -6.40 -7.10
C GLU A 675 -21.75 -5.38 -6.61
N LEU A 676 -23.04 -5.66 -6.83
CA LEU A 676 -24.13 -4.76 -6.43
C LEU A 676 -25.04 -5.39 -5.38
N SER A 677 -25.82 -4.55 -4.69
CA SER A 677 -26.89 -5.04 -3.82
C SER A 677 -28.11 -5.49 -4.63
N VAL A 678 -28.97 -6.33 -4.01
CA VAL A 678 -30.23 -6.80 -4.62
C VAL A 678 -31.13 -5.61 -4.98
N GLU A 679 -31.19 -4.59 -4.13
CA GLU A 679 -31.98 -3.37 -4.35
C GLU A 679 -31.48 -2.59 -5.57
N GLU A 680 -30.16 -2.42 -5.70
CA GLU A 680 -29.56 -1.73 -6.85
C GLU A 680 -29.88 -2.45 -8.17
N VAL A 681 -29.80 -3.78 -8.19
CA VAL A 681 -30.17 -4.60 -9.35
C VAL A 681 -31.65 -4.43 -9.71
N ILE A 682 -32.54 -4.48 -8.71
CA ILE A 682 -33.98 -4.29 -8.91
C ILE A 682 -34.29 -2.89 -9.46
N ASP A 683 -33.58 -1.86 -9.01
CA ASP A 683 -33.76 -0.51 -9.52
C ASP A 683 -33.33 -0.37 -10.99
N TYR A 684 -32.23 -1.00 -11.39
CA TYR A 684 -31.84 -1.05 -12.80
C TYR A 684 -32.86 -1.82 -13.65
N LEU A 685 -33.40 -2.95 -13.17
CA LEU A 685 -34.45 -3.72 -13.86
C LEU A 685 -35.70 -2.86 -14.09
N LYS A 686 -36.20 -2.20 -13.04
CA LYS A 686 -37.37 -1.31 -13.13
C LYS A 686 -37.14 -0.17 -14.11
N ARG A 687 -35.94 0.42 -14.09
CA ARG A 687 -35.56 1.50 -14.99
C ARG A 687 -35.55 1.05 -16.44
N VAL A 688 -34.88 -0.05 -16.77
CA VAL A 688 -34.85 -0.59 -18.14
C VAL A 688 -36.28 -0.91 -18.61
N LYS A 689 -37.08 -1.55 -17.77
CA LYS A 689 -38.49 -1.88 -18.06
C LYS A 689 -39.34 -0.65 -18.36
N SER A 690 -39.06 0.50 -17.73
CA SER A 690 -39.77 1.75 -18.02
C SER A 690 -39.36 2.43 -19.35
N LEU A 691 -38.16 2.13 -19.86
CA LEU A 691 -37.54 2.82 -20.99
C LEU A 691 -37.66 2.07 -22.32
N ILE A 692 -37.85 0.74 -22.27
CA ILE A 692 -37.99 -0.09 -23.47
C ILE A 692 -39.45 -0.18 -23.96
N PRO A 693 -39.68 -0.48 -25.26
CA PRO A 693 -41.02 -0.65 -25.81
C PRO A 693 -41.85 -1.73 -25.09
N LYS A 694 -43.15 -1.46 -24.91
CA LYS A 694 -44.11 -2.42 -24.35
C LYS A 694 -44.22 -3.64 -25.28
N GLY A 695 -43.77 -4.80 -24.82
CA GLY A 695 -43.77 -6.06 -25.58
C GLY A 695 -42.45 -6.82 -25.53
N ILE A 696 -41.36 -6.18 -25.13
CA ILE A 696 -40.06 -6.83 -24.90
C ILE A 696 -39.95 -7.19 -23.41
N PRO A 697 -39.84 -8.49 -23.05
CA PRO A 697 -39.62 -8.90 -21.66
C PRO A 697 -38.25 -8.46 -21.14
N VAL A 698 -38.21 -8.00 -19.89
CA VAL A 698 -36.96 -7.72 -19.16
C VAL A 698 -36.61 -8.86 -18.22
N ALA A 699 -35.38 -9.32 -18.26
CA ALA A 699 -34.89 -10.40 -17.42
C ALA A 699 -33.64 -9.99 -16.61
N TYR A 700 -33.47 -10.67 -15.47
CA TYR A 700 -32.22 -10.74 -14.73
C TYR A 700 -31.61 -12.14 -14.91
N VAL A 701 -30.28 -12.23 -14.92
CA VAL A 701 -29.57 -13.51 -15.04
C VAL A 701 -28.50 -13.66 -13.98
N ASP A 702 -28.52 -14.81 -13.31
CA ASP A 702 -27.57 -15.18 -12.26
C ASP A 702 -27.56 -16.70 -12.05
N ALA A 703 -26.70 -17.19 -11.15
CA ALA A 703 -26.73 -18.58 -10.72
C ALA A 703 -28.11 -18.93 -10.12
N TYR A 704 -28.63 -20.13 -10.43
CA TYR A 704 -30.00 -20.51 -10.07
C TYR A 704 -30.34 -20.31 -8.58
N TYR A 705 -29.41 -20.61 -7.66
CA TYR A 705 -29.64 -20.52 -6.22
C TYR A 705 -29.82 -19.07 -5.71
N ILE A 706 -29.31 -18.06 -6.43
CA ILE A 706 -29.52 -16.64 -6.08
C ILE A 706 -31.01 -16.30 -6.12
N PHE A 707 -31.76 -16.89 -7.05
CA PHE A 707 -33.20 -16.69 -7.15
C PHE A 707 -34.00 -17.39 -6.03
N ASP A 708 -33.47 -18.47 -5.46
CA ASP A 708 -34.07 -19.12 -4.28
C ASP A 708 -33.81 -18.29 -3.00
N GLN A 709 -32.59 -17.72 -2.87
CA GLN A 709 -32.22 -16.85 -1.75
C GLN A 709 -32.90 -15.48 -1.80
N HIS A 710 -33.14 -14.95 -3.00
CA HIS A 710 -33.71 -13.61 -3.20
C HIS A 710 -34.96 -13.64 -4.12
N PRO A 711 -36.13 -14.11 -3.63
CA PRO A 711 -37.37 -14.16 -4.41
C PRO A 711 -37.83 -12.82 -4.99
N ALA A 712 -37.37 -11.68 -4.44
CA ALA A 712 -37.65 -10.35 -4.97
C ALA A 712 -37.17 -10.16 -6.42
N LEU A 713 -36.11 -10.86 -6.84
CA LEU A 713 -35.60 -10.82 -8.22
C LEU A 713 -36.56 -11.51 -9.20
N ILE A 714 -37.20 -12.59 -8.76
CA ILE A 714 -38.25 -13.29 -9.50
C ILE A 714 -39.43 -12.34 -9.72
N GLU A 715 -39.81 -11.57 -8.72
CA GLU A 715 -40.92 -10.62 -8.81
C GLU A 715 -40.61 -9.45 -9.76
N ALA A 716 -39.38 -8.92 -9.71
CA ALA A 716 -38.93 -7.80 -10.54
C ALA A 716 -38.78 -8.15 -12.04
N SER A 717 -38.47 -9.40 -12.36
CA SER A 717 -38.22 -9.87 -13.74
C SER A 717 -39.50 -10.33 -14.45
N ASP A 718 -39.59 -10.12 -15.77
CA ASP A 718 -40.67 -10.67 -16.62
C ASP A 718 -40.39 -12.11 -17.03
N VAL A 719 -39.11 -12.42 -17.26
CA VAL A 719 -38.59 -13.76 -17.57
C VAL A 719 -37.37 -14.01 -16.67
N ILE A 720 -37.21 -15.23 -16.19
CA ILE A 720 -36.12 -15.60 -15.27
C ILE A 720 -35.08 -16.36 -16.06
N LEU A 721 -33.85 -15.85 -16.09
CA LEU A 721 -32.72 -16.50 -16.74
C LEU A 721 -31.82 -17.11 -15.66
N ILE A 722 -31.63 -18.43 -15.71
CA ILE A 722 -30.81 -19.15 -14.73
C ILE A 722 -29.57 -19.75 -15.36
N ASN A 723 -28.42 -19.48 -14.74
CA ASN A 723 -27.16 -20.14 -15.05
C ASN A 723 -27.07 -21.42 -14.20
N CYS A 724 -26.95 -22.56 -14.88
CA CYS A 724 -26.97 -23.88 -14.26
C CYS A 724 -25.78 -24.71 -14.75
N TYR A 725 -24.84 -25.00 -13.85
CA TYR A 725 -23.59 -25.67 -14.17
C TYR A 725 -23.36 -26.89 -13.27
N PRO A 726 -23.89 -28.08 -13.64
CA PRO A 726 -23.64 -29.31 -12.88
C PRO A 726 -22.15 -29.60 -12.65
N PHE A 727 -21.29 -29.21 -13.61
CA PHE A 727 -19.85 -29.33 -13.51
C PHE A 727 -19.27 -28.60 -12.30
N TRP A 728 -19.64 -27.34 -12.08
CA TRP A 728 -19.10 -26.52 -10.99
C TRP A 728 -19.62 -26.93 -9.61
N GLU A 729 -20.72 -27.68 -9.58
CA GLU A 729 -21.30 -28.27 -8.38
C GLU A 729 -20.82 -29.70 -8.13
N GLY A 730 -19.86 -30.19 -8.92
CA GLY A 730 -19.17 -31.44 -8.68
C GLY A 730 -19.94 -32.70 -9.11
N ALA A 731 -20.96 -32.56 -9.96
CA ALA A 731 -21.76 -33.69 -10.41
C ALA A 731 -20.97 -34.64 -11.31
N ASP A 732 -21.11 -35.94 -11.10
CA ASP A 732 -20.63 -36.94 -12.06
C ASP A 732 -21.41 -36.83 -13.39
N ILE A 733 -20.73 -37.12 -14.51
CA ILE A 733 -21.33 -37.02 -15.85
C ILE A 733 -22.59 -37.88 -15.98
N ASP A 734 -22.67 -39.04 -15.32
CA ASP A 734 -23.79 -39.97 -15.41
C ASP A 734 -25.05 -39.48 -14.68
N VAL A 735 -24.94 -38.52 -13.76
CA VAL A 735 -26.08 -37.91 -13.03
C VAL A 735 -26.29 -36.43 -13.36
N SER A 736 -25.43 -35.86 -14.20
CA SER A 736 -25.39 -34.43 -14.53
C SER A 736 -26.69 -33.91 -15.17
N THR A 737 -27.38 -34.70 -15.99
CA THR A 737 -28.68 -34.33 -16.58
C THR A 737 -29.77 -34.25 -15.52
N ALA A 738 -29.86 -35.25 -14.64
CA ALA A 738 -30.83 -35.29 -13.55
C ALA A 738 -30.65 -34.08 -12.61
N TYR A 739 -29.39 -33.70 -12.38
CA TYR A 739 -29.06 -32.53 -11.58
C TYR A 739 -29.48 -31.21 -12.24
N LEU A 740 -29.24 -31.07 -13.56
CA LEU A 740 -29.72 -29.92 -14.31
C LEU A 740 -31.25 -29.78 -14.25
N ARG A 741 -31.98 -30.91 -14.35
CA ARG A 741 -33.44 -30.94 -14.20
C ARG A 741 -33.87 -30.48 -12.82
N TYR A 742 -33.20 -30.95 -11.78
CA TYR A 742 -33.46 -30.52 -10.40
C TYR A 742 -33.31 -29.01 -10.24
N MET A 743 -32.18 -28.43 -10.69
CA MET A 743 -31.95 -26.98 -10.66
C MET A 743 -33.05 -26.20 -11.38
N TYR A 744 -33.44 -26.65 -12.56
CA TYR A 744 -34.51 -26.02 -13.34
C TYR A 744 -35.87 -26.10 -12.63
N ARG A 745 -36.27 -27.28 -12.16
CA ARG A 745 -37.58 -27.49 -11.49
C ARG A 745 -37.68 -26.74 -10.17
N LEU A 746 -36.57 -26.60 -9.43
CA LEU A 746 -36.53 -25.81 -8.20
C LEU A 746 -36.97 -24.37 -8.47
N ILE A 747 -36.41 -23.73 -9.50
CA ILE A 747 -36.73 -22.35 -9.85
C ILE A 747 -38.08 -22.24 -10.56
N GLU A 748 -38.48 -23.21 -11.37
CA GLU A 748 -39.80 -23.26 -12.00
C GLU A 748 -40.94 -23.22 -10.96
N ILE A 749 -40.80 -23.98 -9.86
CA ILE A 749 -41.76 -23.94 -8.74
C ILE A 749 -41.78 -22.56 -8.08
N ARG A 750 -40.62 -21.94 -7.89
CA ARG A 750 -40.48 -20.59 -7.28
C ARG A 750 -40.99 -19.48 -8.19
N ALA A 751 -40.90 -19.66 -9.51
CA ALA A 751 -41.32 -18.70 -10.52
C ALA A 751 -42.83 -18.48 -10.58
N LYS A 752 -43.64 -19.35 -9.94
CA LYS A 752 -45.11 -19.25 -9.84
C LYS A 752 -45.78 -18.96 -11.19
N GLY A 753 -45.35 -19.66 -12.24
CA GLY A 753 -45.90 -19.55 -13.60
C GLY A 753 -45.24 -18.50 -14.49
N LYS A 754 -44.22 -17.75 -14.02
CA LYS A 754 -43.39 -16.93 -14.90
C LYS A 754 -42.46 -17.81 -15.76
N PRO A 755 -42.18 -17.45 -17.02
CA PRO A 755 -41.26 -18.22 -17.86
C PRO A 755 -39.84 -18.28 -17.28
N VAL A 756 -39.28 -19.49 -17.23
CA VAL A 756 -37.89 -19.76 -16.82
C VAL A 756 -37.12 -20.28 -18.03
N ILE A 757 -35.92 -19.75 -18.26
CA ILE A 757 -35.04 -20.16 -19.35
C ILE A 757 -33.67 -20.49 -18.75
N ILE A 758 -33.09 -21.62 -19.14
CA ILE A 758 -31.69 -21.94 -18.80
C ILE A 758 -30.82 -21.10 -19.72
N SER A 759 -30.21 -20.04 -19.19
CA SER A 759 -29.43 -19.08 -19.96
C SER A 759 -28.00 -19.54 -20.22
N GLU A 760 -27.47 -20.41 -19.37
CA GLU A 760 -26.16 -21.01 -19.53
C GLU A 760 -26.12 -22.41 -18.94
N THR A 761 -25.62 -23.35 -19.72
CA THR A 761 -25.22 -24.67 -19.26
C THR A 761 -24.24 -25.30 -20.25
N GLY A 762 -23.37 -26.19 -19.78
CA GLY A 762 -22.39 -26.83 -20.63
C GLY A 762 -21.50 -27.81 -19.88
N TRP A 763 -20.46 -28.30 -20.56
CA TRP A 763 -19.43 -29.12 -19.91
C TRP A 763 -18.08 -28.88 -20.59
N PRO A 764 -17.02 -28.61 -19.82
CA PRO A 764 -15.71 -28.29 -20.37
C PRO A 764 -15.06 -29.51 -21.02
N SER A 765 -14.43 -29.28 -22.17
CA SER A 765 -13.81 -30.36 -22.95
C SER A 765 -12.45 -30.84 -22.42
N ASP A 766 -11.82 -30.08 -21.54
CA ASP A 766 -10.49 -30.31 -20.96
C ASP A 766 -10.26 -29.34 -19.77
N GLY A 767 -9.35 -29.66 -18.85
CA GLY A 767 -8.96 -28.83 -17.69
C GLY A 767 -8.97 -29.54 -16.34
N GLU A 768 -9.07 -28.79 -15.23
CA GLU A 768 -9.08 -29.35 -13.87
C GLU A 768 -10.45 -29.93 -13.48
N CYS A 769 -10.45 -31.07 -12.76
CA CYS A 769 -11.67 -31.67 -12.23
C CYS A 769 -12.26 -30.84 -11.08
N THR A 770 -13.59 -30.79 -11.00
CA THR A 770 -14.30 -30.25 -9.84
C THR A 770 -14.99 -31.39 -9.12
N GLU A 771 -14.44 -31.84 -7.99
CA GLU A 771 -14.93 -33.02 -7.25
C GLU A 771 -15.07 -34.26 -8.17
N ASN A 772 -16.28 -34.79 -8.37
CA ASN A 772 -16.52 -35.93 -9.28
C ASN A 772 -16.72 -35.50 -10.75
N ALA A 773 -16.79 -34.20 -11.04
CA ALA A 773 -16.98 -33.68 -12.39
C ALA A 773 -15.65 -33.68 -13.16
N GLU A 774 -15.50 -34.63 -14.09
CA GLU A 774 -14.31 -34.77 -14.92
C GLU A 774 -14.47 -34.07 -16.30
N PRO A 775 -13.64 -33.06 -16.62
CA PRO A 775 -13.63 -32.43 -17.94
C PRO A 775 -12.98 -33.36 -18.96
N SER A 776 -13.69 -33.68 -20.04
CA SER A 776 -13.11 -34.42 -21.17
C SER A 776 -13.94 -34.21 -22.42
N LYS A 777 -13.33 -34.40 -23.60
CA LYS A 777 -14.05 -34.32 -24.88
C LYS A 777 -15.22 -35.30 -24.94
N VAL A 778 -15.06 -36.48 -24.35
CA VAL A 778 -16.10 -37.50 -24.31
C VAL A 778 -17.25 -37.07 -23.40
N ASN A 779 -16.95 -36.59 -22.19
CA ASN A 779 -17.96 -36.13 -21.24
C ASN A 779 -18.70 -34.89 -21.76
N ALA A 780 -17.99 -33.96 -22.40
CA ALA A 780 -18.61 -32.82 -23.05
C ALA A 780 -19.63 -33.21 -24.14
N MET A 781 -19.29 -34.22 -24.97
CA MET A 781 -20.22 -34.75 -25.96
C MET A 781 -21.40 -35.48 -25.32
N LYS A 782 -21.17 -36.33 -24.30
CA LYS A 782 -22.23 -37.03 -23.57
C LYS A 782 -23.23 -36.05 -22.96
N TYR A 783 -22.71 -35.05 -22.23
CA TYR A 783 -23.50 -33.99 -21.62
C TYR A 783 -24.35 -33.27 -22.66
N PHE A 784 -23.72 -32.78 -23.73
CA PHE A 784 -24.40 -32.09 -24.83
C PHE A 784 -25.53 -32.94 -25.43
N ILE A 785 -25.30 -34.23 -25.68
CA ILE A 785 -26.33 -35.09 -26.28
C ILE A 785 -27.53 -35.24 -25.34
N ASN A 786 -27.29 -35.54 -24.05
CA ASN A 786 -28.36 -35.79 -23.08
C ASN A 786 -29.17 -34.53 -22.79
N VAL A 787 -28.52 -33.39 -22.50
CA VAL A 787 -29.25 -32.15 -22.19
C VAL A 787 -30.06 -31.64 -23.38
N GLN A 788 -29.54 -31.78 -24.61
CA GLN A 788 -30.31 -31.42 -25.80
C GLN A 788 -31.46 -32.40 -26.05
N HIS A 789 -31.30 -33.68 -25.73
CA HIS A 789 -32.40 -34.63 -25.85
C HIS A 789 -33.53 -34.32 -24.86
N TRP A 790 -33.18 -34.06 -23.60
CA TRP A 790 -34.13 -33.66 -22.56
C TRP A 790 -34.85 -32.34 -22.90
N SER A 791 -34.09 -31.28 -23.22
CA SER A 791 -34.64 -29.97 -23.56
C SER A 791 -35.62 -30.04 -24.75
N ASN A 792 -35.33 -30.84 -25.78
CA ASN A 792 -36.24 -31.02 -26.92
C ASN A 792 -37.50 -31.86 -26.57
N LYS A 793 -37.40 -32.80 -25.64
CA LYS A 793 -38.53 -33.68 -25.26
C LYS A 793 -39.51 -32.97 -24.34
N GLU A 794 -39.02 -32.14 -23.44
CA GLU A 794 -39.84 -31.34 -22.50
C GLU A 794 -40.10 -29.90 -22.99
N ASP A 795 -39.64 -29.55 -24.20
CA ASP A 795 -39.74 -28.20 -24.80
C ASP A 795 -39.19 -27.08 -23.89
N ILE A 796 -38.04 -27.34 -23.25
CA ILE A 796 -37.38 -26.41 -22.32
C ILE A 796 -36.46 -25.45 -23.09
N PRO A 797 -36.69 -24.12 -23.03
CA PRO A 797 -35.81 -23.15 -23.66
C PRO A 797 -34.45 -23.11 -22.96
N MET A 798 -33.39 -23.44 -23.70
CA MET A 798 -32.04 -23.61 -23.16
C MET A 798 -30.97 -23.04 -24.07
N PHE A 799 -30.01 -22.34 -23.47
CA PHE A 799 -28.84 -21.78 -24.12
C PHE A 799 -27.57 -22.55 -23.71
N TYR A 800 -26.84 -23.05 -24.70
CA TYR A 800 -25.58 -23.74 -24.45
C TYR A 800 -24.42 -22.75 -24.28
N PHE A 801 -23.58 -22.98 -23.27
CA PHE A 801 -22.34 -22.25 -22.99
C PHE A 801 -21.12 -23.10 -23.40
N SER A 802 -20.24 -22.67 -24.31
CA SER A 802 -20.21 -21.46 -25.14
C SER A 802 -20.10 -21.80 -26.63
N SER A 803 -20.23 -20.80 -27.52
CA SER A 803 -20.01 -21.03 -28.96
C SER A 803 -18.54 -21.32 -29.28
N PHE A 804 -17.62 -20.44 -28.90
CA PHE A 804 -16.19 -20.60 -29.15
C PHE A 804 -15.41 -20.73 -27.85
N ASP A 805 -14.29 -21.45 -27.91
CA ASP A 805 -13.25 -21.38 -26.88
C ASP A 805 -12.65 -19.98 -26.87
N GLU A 806 -12.54 -19.39 -25.68
CA GLU A 806 -12.09 -18.03 -25.47
C GLU A 806 -10.95 -18.01 -24.47
N SER A 807 -9.72 -17.85 -24.97
CA SER A 807 -8.51 -17.93 -24.15
C SER A 807 -8.46 -16.89 -23.02
N TRP A 808 -9.12 -15.72 -23.18
CA TRP A 808 -9.18 -14.69 -22.16
C TRP A 808 -9.96 -15.13 -20.91
N LYS A 809 -10.91 -16.07 -21.04
CA LYS A 809 -11.66 -16.59 -19.89
C LYS A 809 -10.79 -17.29 -18.87
N ILE A 810 -9.58 -17.72 -19.25
CA ILE A 810 -8.63 -18.27 -18.28
C ILE A 810 -8.33 -17.28 -17.14
N TYR A 811 -8.35 -15.96 -17.41
CA TYR A 811 -8.04 -14.91 -16.45
C TYR A 811 -9.18 -14.65 -15.45
N HIS A 812 -10.42 -15.03 -15.79
CA HIS A 812 -11.63 -14.75 -15.01
C HIS A 812 -12.36 -16.01 -14.49
N GLU A 813 -12.22 -17.16 -15.16
CA GLU A 813 -13.00 -18.39 -14.92
C GLU A 813 -12.10 -19.63 -14.71
N GLY A 814 -10.77 -19.47 -14.68
CA GLY A 814 -9.81 -20.56 -14.44
C GLY A 814 -9.55 -21.46 -15.66
N ASP A 815 -8.83 -22.59 -15.46
CA ASP A 815 -8.31 -23.41 -16.57
C ASP A 815 -9.40 -23.98 -17.49
N VAL A 816 -10.55 -24.35 -16.91
CA VAL A 816 -11.69 -24.90 -17.67
C VAL A 816 -12.50 -23.82 -18.38
N GLY A 817 -12.52 -22.57 -17.89
CA GLY A 817 -13.34 -21.45 -18.43
C GLY A 817 -13.10 -21.13 -19.92
N GLN A 818 -11.88 -21.37 -20.40
CA GLN A 818 -11.54 -21.19 -21.82
C GLN A 818 -12.00 -22.33 -22.75
N ARG A 819 -12.49 -23.47 -22.23
CA ARG A 819 -12.65 -24.73 -22.99
C ARG A 819 -14.09 -25.24 -23.14
N TRP A 820 -15.08 -24.37 -22.99
CA TRP A 820 -16.53 -24.66 -23.09
C TRP A 820 -17.10 -24.58 -24.50
N GLY A 821 -16.32 -24.10 -25.47
CA GLY A 821 -16.77 -23.91 -26.85
C GLY A 821 -17.14 -25.23 -27.53
N ILE A 822 -18.15 -25.17 -28.40
CA ILE A 822 -18.41 -26.22 -29.42
C ILE A 822 -17.36 -26.11 -30.55
N TRP A 823 -16.99 -24.88 -30.88
CA TRP A 823 -15.88 -24.54 -31.77
C TRP A 823 -14.66 -24.11 -30.94
N ASN A 824 -13.47 -24.34 -31.46
CA ASN A 824 -12.24 -23.90 -30.81
C ASN A 824 -11.95 -22.42 -31.13
N GLU A 825 -10.87 -21.90 -30.58
CA GLU A 825 -10.39 -20.51 -30.74
C GLU A 825 -10.12 -20.14 -32.21
N LYS A 826 -9.87 -21.15 -33.06
CA LYS A 826 -9.64 -21.04 -34.51
C LYS A 826 -10.89 -21.31 -35.35
N GLU A 827 -12.07 -21.23 -34.73
CA GLU A 827 -13.37 -21.36 -35.37
C GLU A 827 -13.63 -22.75 -36.01
N LYS A 828 -12.87 -23.77 -35.59
CA LYS A 828 -13.03 -25.16 -36.04
C LYS A 828 -13.84 -25.94 -35.03
N LEU A 829 -14.79 -26.73 -35.52
CA LEU A 829 -15.58 -27.63 -34.67
C LEU A 829 -14.66 -28.63 -33.93
N LYS A 830 -14.72 -28.65 -32.59
CA LYS A 830 -13.80 -29.41 -31.73
C LYS A 830 -13.99 -30.92 -31.80
N PHE A 831 -15.24 -31.31 -32.01
CA PHE A 831 -15.66 -32.72 -32.09
C PHE A 831 -15.79 -33.17 -33.56
N LYS A 832 -14.90 -32.60 -34.41
CA LYS A 832 -14.32 -33.17 -35.67
C LYS A 832 -13.89 -34.61 -35.52
#